data_AF-A0A3D5VLA8-F1
#
_entry.id   AF-A0A3D5VLA8-F1
#
_cell.length_a   1.000
_cell.length_b   1.000
_cell.length_c   1.000
_cell.angle_alpha   90.00
_cell.angle_beta   90.00
_cell.angle_gamma   90.00
#
_symmetry.space_group_name_H-M   'P 1'
#
loop_
_entity.id
_entity.type
_entity.pdbx_description
1 polymer ?
#
loop_
_entity_poly.entity_id
_entity_poly.type
_entity_poly.pdbx_seq_one_letter_code
_entity_poly.pdbx_strand_id
1 'polypeptide(L)'
;MTLQPGQTHTLGAQLCDQGVNFCLAAPNAQAVELCLFDASATQEVQRLAMQGPVDGLWHGFLPGAQVGLVYGWRVHGPWDPAQGHRFNPAKLLLDPAAREVVGCYDGDDIHNGHEPGNPGQRDTRDNLATALKARVVQDLLPPMARVRVDPAQRVLYELHLKGFTALHPEVPETLRGTYAGLAHPAAIAHLRKLGITTVSLMPVAHRADEVRLLRMGLSNYWGYSPIAWNAPEHRYWSGTPATSPRSELRALVDALHAAGLEVILDVVYNHTGETDELGPTLSLRGIDNAMYYHLDAANPALYANWTGCGNCVNLTHPLVLRTVMDSLRGWMREFGVDGFRFDLAPVLARAGAEQHNRFEIQAPFLLAVAQDPVLRDCTMVAEPWDIGPGGYQLGSFPPGWLEWNDRFRDTQRSAWLQHHATRADLAQRLAGSAESFAPARRAPHSSVNLITAHDGFTLTDLVSYAQRHNEANGENNRDGHGHNLSVNNGVEGASGDPDVLARRLRQKRVLLASLLWSLGTPMLLAGDEFGQSQGGNNNAYCQDNATTWLHWEQADTTLTAFVAHAIALRAELPLLQSGAWWRGMDAMGSARGPISQWWGPQGQTLAHTDWHHPQDNALMLQLSSGAQAAQPAPGCLLLLNPRPHTLEFVLPAPPPGTQWLQRLETDGGNIHPQTLTMRLWMPGQSLLLASIAPL
;
A
#
# COMPACT_ATOMS: atom_id res chain seq x y z
N MET A 1 -10.20 19.12 -39.03
CA MET A 1 -8.96 19.70 -38.43
C MET A 1 -7.74 19.09 -39.12
N THR A 2 -6.55 19.67 -38.99
CA THR A 2 -5.29 19.13 -39.55
C THR A 2 -4.18 19.18 -38.52
N LEU A 3 -3.39 18.13 -38.38
CA LEU A 3 -2.22 18.11 -37.49
C LEU A 3 -1.06 18.90 -38.09
N GLN A 4 -0.43 19.73 -37.25
CA GLN A 4 0.85 20.37 -37.49
C GLN A 4 1.97 19.61 -36.77
N PRO A 5 3.25 19.85 -37.11
CA PRO A 5 4.36 19.28 -36.35
C PRO A 5 4.25 19.66 -34.87
N GLY A 6 4.17 18.65 -34.00
CA GLY A 6 4.14 18.82 -32.55
C GLY A 6 5.52 18.72 -31.91
N GLN A 7 5.55 18.68 -30.58
CA GLN A 7 6.74 18.51 -29.74
C GLN A 7 6.75 17.13 -29.07
N THR A 8 7.94 16.64 -28.74
CA THR A 8 8.19 15.32 -28.12
C THR A 8 8.51 15.38 -26.61
N HIS A 9 8.40 16.58 -26.00
CA HIS A 9 8.84 16.84 -24.62
C HIS A 9 7.93 16.26 -23.52
N THR A 10 6.62 16.16 -23.77
CA THR A 10 5.66 15.67 -22.79
C THR A 10 4.84 14.58 -23.45
N LEU A 11 4.78 13.39 -22.82
CA LEU A 11 3.94 12.28 -23.28
C LEU A 11 2.46 12.60 -23.04
N GLY A 12 1.59 12.06 -23.89
CA GLY A 12 0.14 12.24 -23.83
C GLY A 12 -0.32 13.53 -24.49
N ALA A 13 -1.51 14.00 -24.08
CA ALA A 13 -2.10 15.26 -24.52
C ALA A 13 -1.77 16.40 -23.55
N GLN A 14 -1.02 17.39 -24.05
CA GLN A 14 -0.68 18.62 -23.34
C GLN A 14 -1.50 19.78 -23.93
N LEU A 15 -2.28 20.44 -23.08
CA LEU A 15 -2.94 21.69 -23.43
C LEU A 15 -1.90 22.80 -23.61
N CYS A 16 -1.99 23.54 -24.71
CA CYS A 16 -1.15 24.70 -25.02
C CYS A 16 -2.04 25.90 -25.38
N ASP A 17 -1.46 27.10 -25.42
CA ASP A 17 -2.21 28.35 -25.65
C ASP A 17 -3.08 28.35 -26.93
N GLN A 18 -2.66 27.64 -27.98
CA GLN A 18 -3.31 27.65 -29.29
C GLN A 18 -3.88 26.29 -29.72
N GLY A 19 -3.88 25.29 -28.85
CA GLY A 19 -4.30 23.93 -29.22
C GLY A 19 -3.79 22.87 -28.25
N VAL A 20 -3.71 21.63 -28.73
CA VAL A 20 -3.24 20.50 -27.93
C VAL A 20 -2.06 19.85 -28.63
N ASN A 21 -0.97 19.66 -27.89
CA ASN A 21 0.16 18.85 -28.34
C ASN A 21 -0.04 17.40 -27.90
N PHE A 22 0.12 16.48 -28.83
CA PHE A 22 -0.02 15.05 -28.62
C PHE A 22 1.33 14.37 -28.83
N CYS A 23 1.70 13.43 -27.95
CA CYS A 23 2.93 12.65 -28.06
C CYS A 23 2.73 11.22 -27.54
N LEU A 24 3.19 10.21 -28.29
CA LEU A 24 3.06 8.79 -27.94
C LEU A 24 4.39 8.05 -28.17
N ALA A 25 4.81 7.27 -27.18
CA ALA A 25 5.97 6.38 -27.30
C ALA A 25 5.55 5.04 -27.94
N ALA A 26 6.00 4.81 -29.17
CA ALA A 26 5.70 3.58 -29.92
C ALA A 26 6.78 3.37 -31.02
N PRO A 27 8.04 3.09 -30.65
CA PRO A 27 9.14 2.97 -31.59
C PRO A 27 8.96 1.84 -32.62
N ASN A 28 8.24 0.77 -32.28
CA ASN A 28 8.01 -0.36 -33.20
C ASN A 28 6.75 -0.18 -34.07
N ALA A 29 6.00 0.91 -33.88
CA ALA A 29 4.84 1.20 -34.72
C ALA A 29 5.28 1.64 -36.12
N GLN A 30 4.47 1.29 -37.12
CA GLN A 30 4.63 1.71 -38.53
C GLN A 30 3.79 2.94 -38.87
N ALA A 31 2.67 3.15 -38.16
CA ALA A 31 1.86 4.36 -38.23
C ALA A 31 1.06 4.53 -36.93
N VAL A 32 0.78 5.77 -36.56
CA VAL A 32 -0.11 6.11 -35.42
C VAL A 32 -1.18 7.08 -35.91
N GLU A 33 -2.44 6.79 -35.57
CA GLU A 33 -3.58 7.66 -35.84
C GLU A 33 -4.18 8.18 -34.52
N LEU A 34 -4.26 9.50 -34.40
CA LEU A 34 -5.06 10.18 -33.40
C LEU A 34 -6.53 10.12 -33.81
N CYS A 35 -7.36 9.44 -33.02
CA CYS A 35 -8.80 9.32 -33.24
C CYS A 35 -9.51 10.33 -32.33
N LEU A 36 -10.27 11.26 -32.91
CA LEU A 36 -11.02 12.29 -32.20
C LEU A 36 -12.49 11.92 -32.12
N PHE A 37 -13.15 12.28 -31.02
CA PHE A 37 -14.56 11.98 -30.78
C PHE A 37 -15.39 13.24 -30.54
N ASP A 38 -16.70 13.07 -30.69
CA ASP A 38 -17.70 14.05 -30.25
C ASP A 38 -17.67 14.23 -28.72
N ALA A 39 -18.39 15.25 -28.22
CA ALA A 39 -18.42 15.56 -26.79
C ALA A 39 -19.05 14.43 -25.94
N SER A 40 -19.93 13.62 -26.52
CA SER A 40 -20.52 12.43 -25.89
C SER A 40 -19.59 11.21 -25.91
N ALA A 41 -18.42 11.29 -26.55
CA ALA A 41 -17.45 10.20 -26.69
C ALA A 41 -17.98 8.95 -27.41
N THR A 42 -19.05 9.09 -28.18
CA THR A 42 -19.79 8.00 -28.82
C THR A 42 -19.50 7.85 -30.30
N GLN A 43 -19.16 8.95 -30.98
CA GLN A 43 -18.91 8.95 -32.42
C GLN A 43 -17.50 9.46 -32.70
N GLU A 44 -16.76 8.71 -33.50
CA GLU A 44 -15.48 9.18 -34.03
C GLU A 44 -15.74 10.24 -35.09
N VAL A 45 -15.22 11.44 -34.87
CA VAL A 45 -15.43 12.59 -35.77
C VAL A 45 -14.30 12.71 -36.79
N GLN A 46 -13.09 12.27 -36.44
CA GLN A 46 -11.93 12.38 -37.32
C GLN A 46 -10.78 11.45 -36.90
N ARG A 47 -10.05 10.91 -37.87
CA ARG A 47 -8.71 10.32 -37.69
C ARG A 47 -7.64 11.19 -38.30
N LEU A 48 -6.52 11.34 -37.61
CA LEU A 48 -5.41 12.18 -38.01
C LEU A 48 -4.10 11.40 -37.88
N ALA A 49 -3.34 11.27 -38.97
CA ALA A 49 -2.04 10.62 -38.94
C ALA A 49 -1.03 11.45 -38.13
N MET A 50 -0.41 10.82 -37.14
CA MET A 50 0.66 11.42 -36.35
C MET A 50 1.96 11.48 -37.16
N GLN A 51 2.84 12.40 -36.79
CA GLN A 51 4.17 12.54 -37.39
C GLN A 51 5.19 11.72 -36.61
N GLY A 52 6.26 11.32 -37.28
CA GLY A 52 7.37 10.58 -36.69
C GLY A 52 7.45 9.12 -37.17
N PRO A 53 8.13 8.24 -36.40
CA PRO A 53 8.69 8.53 -35.07
C PRO A 53 9.98 9.36 -35.13
N VAL A 54 10.18 10.24 -34.14
CA VAL A 54 11.47 10.89 -33.84
C VAL A 54 11.93 10.38 -32.47
N ASP A 55 13.09 9.74 -32.40
CA ASP A 55 13.59 9.08 -31.17
C ASP A 55 12.58 8.11 -30.51
N GLY A 56 11.79 7.41 -31.35
CA GLY A 56 10.74 6.48 -30.91
C GLY A 56 9.42 7.14 -30.49
N LEU A 57 9.28 8.46 -30.68
CA LEU A 57 8.11 9.25 -30.30
C LEU A 57 7.32 9.72 -31.52
N TRP A 58 6.03 9.42 -31.54
CA TRP A 58 5.06 9.97 -32.48
C TRP A 58 4.47 11.24 -31.91
N HIS A 59 4.29 12.28 -32.73
CA HIS A 59 3.86 13.58 -32.24
C HIS A 59 2.99 14.35 -33.24
N GLY A 60 2.22 15.31 -32.72
CA GLY A 60 1.37 16.16 -33.53
C GLY A 60 0.76 17.28 -32.69
N PHE A 61 0.68 18.48 -33.25
CA PHE A 61 -0.03 19.60 -32.66
C PHE A 61 -1.36 19.81 -33.37
N LEU A 62 -2.46 19.92 -32.61
CA LEU A 62 -3.80 20.15 -33.14
C LEU A 62 -4.26 21.58 -32.81
N PRO A 63 -4.15 22.54 -33.76
CA PRO A 63 -4.57 23.91 -33.53
C PRO A 63 -6.06 24.01 -33.22
N GLY A 64 -6.42 24.86 -32.26
CA GLY A 64 -7.80 25.11 -31.86
C GLY A 64 -8.46 23.98 -31.06
N ALA A 65 -7.77 22.87 -30.79
CA ALA A 65 -8.24 21.87 -29.84
C ALA A 65 -8.32 22.46 -28.43
N GLN A 66 -9.35 22.08 -27.68
CA GLN A 66 -9.64 22.63 -26.35
C GLN A 66 -9.77 21.53 -25.30
N VAL A 67 -9.80 21.95 -24.04
CA VAL A 67 -10.20 21.12 -22.90
C VAL A 67 -11.53 20.44 -23.20
N GLY A 68 -11.66 19.18 -22.80
CA GLY A 68 -12.84 18.37 -23.03
C GLY A 68 -12.79 17.52 -24.31
N LEU A 69 -11.85 17.78 -25.22
CA LEU A 69 -11.64 16.96 -26.42
C LEU A 69 -11.37 15.50 -26.02
N VAL A 70 -12.17 14.59 -26.55
CA VAL A 70 -12.04 13.15 -26.30
C VAL A 70 -11.27 12.52 -27.45
N TYR A 71 -10.30 11.66 -27.11
CA TYR A 71 -9.42 11.03 -28.10
C TYR A 71 -8.98 9.62 -27.70
N GLY A 72 -8.42 8.90 -28.67
CA GLY A 72 -7.74 7.62 -28.48
C GLY A 72 -6.77 7.33 -29.62
N TRP A 73 -6.10 6.19 -29.58
CA TRP A 73 -5.08 5.80 -30.56
C TRP A 73 -5.51 4.61 -31.39
N ARG A 74 -5.18 4.62 -32.68
CA ARG A 74 -5.01 3.39 -33.47
C ARG A 74 -3.55 3.29 -33.88
N VAL A 75 -2.93 2.16 -33.54
CA VAL A 75 -1.50 1.95 -33.77
C VAL A 75 -1.32 0.79 -34.73
N HIS A 76 -0.60 1.05 -35.81
CA HIS A 76 -0.32 0.12 -36.89
C HIS A 76 1.08 -0.44 -36.72
N GLY A 77 1.27 -1.71 -37.04
CA GLY A 77 2.55 -2.39 -36.95
C GLY A 77 2.39 -3.88 -37.24
N PRO A 78 3.47 -4.67 -37.07
CA PRO A 78 3.43 -6.09 -37.30
C PRO A 78 2.48 -6.80 -36.30
N TRP A 79 1.60 -7.65 -36.82
CA TRP A 79 0.96 -8.69 -36.03
C TRP A 79 1.81 -9.96 -36.17
N ASP A 80 2.73 -10.15 -35.24
CA ASP A 80 3.59 -11.34 -35.15
C ASP A 80 3.68 -11.76 -33.67
N PRO A 81 2.64 -12.43 -33.14
CA PRO A 81 2.65 -12.86 -31.75
C PRO A 81 3.83 -13.77 -31.41
N ALA A 82 4.37 -14.53 -32.36
CA ALA A 82 5.53 -15.40 -32.11
C ALA A 82 6.80 -14.61 -31.74
N GLN A 83 6.90 -13.36 -32.20
CA GLN A 83 7.96 -12.41 -31.85
C GLN A 83 7.51 -11.35 -30.83
N GLY A 84 6.32 -11.55 -30.22
CA GLY A 84 5.78 -10.62 -29.23
C GLY A 84 5.18 -9.33 -29.80
N HIS A 85 5.06 -9.18 -31.13
CA HIS A 85 4.41 -8.02 -31.73
C HIS A 85 2.90 -8.22 -31.85
N ARG A 86 2.12 -7.34 -31.21
CA ARG A 86 0.64 -7.49 -31.08
C ARG A 86 -0.13 -6.28 -31.59
N PHE A 87 0.41 -5.59 -32.60
CA PHE A 87 -0.24 -4.42 -33.18
C PHE A 87 -1.56 -4.79 -33.86
N ASN A 88 -2.65 -4.15 -33.43
CA ASN A 88 -3.96 -4.33 -34.04
C ASN A 88 -4.70 -3.00 -34.17
N PRO A 89 -4.67 -2.34 -35.34
CA PRO A 89 -5.31 -1.06 -35.53
C PRO A 89 -6.85 -1.15 -35.56
N ALA A 90 -7.45 -2.35 -35.55
CA ALA A 90 -8.90 -2.50 -35.34
C ALA A 90 -9.30 -2.16 -33.90
N LYS A 91 -8.37 -2.19 -32.94
CA LYS A 91 -8.62 -1.84 -31.54
C LYS A 91 -8.23 -0.38 -31.30
N LEU A 92 -9.19 0.41 -30.84
CA LEU A 92 -8.97 1.72 -30.26
C LEU A 92 -8.32 1.54 -28.88
N LEU A 93 -7.25 2.30 -28.65
CA LEU A 93 -6.40 2.18 -27.48
C LEU A 93 -6.44 3.46 -26.64
N LEU A 94 -6.45 3.28 -25.32
CA LEU A 94 -6.34 4.34 -24.33
C LEU A 94 -4.90 4.86 -24.27
N ASP A 95 -4.77 6.18 -24.15
CA ASP A 95 -3.48 6.84 -23.94
C ASP A 95 -2.89 6.45 -22.57
N PRO A 96 -1.66 5.89 -22.49
CA PRO A 96 -1.03 5.57 -21.22
C PRO A 96 -0.74 6.80 -20.35
N ALA A 97 -0.69 7.98 -20.96
CA ALA A 97 -0.56 9.27 -20.29
C ALA A 97 -1.92 9.97 -20.09
N ALA A 98 -3.05 9.27 -20.26
CA ALA A 98 -4.38 9.82 -20.01
C ALA A 98 -4.51 10.29 -18.56
N ARG A 99 -4.87 11.58 -18.39
CA ARG A 99 -5.15 12.17 -17.07
C ARG A 99 -6.62 12.04 -16.66
N GLU A 100 -7.50 11.80 -17.63
CA GLU A 100 -8.90 11.49 -17.42
C GLU A 100 -9.34 10.43 -18.45
N VAL A 101 -10.08 9.43 -17.98
CA VAL A 101 -10.59 8.32 -18.80
C VAL A 101 -12.10 8.47 -18.96
N VAL A 102 -12.58 8.26 -20.18
CA VAL A 102 -13.98 8.27 -20.57
C VAL A 102 -14.37 6.88 -21.07
N GLY A 103 -15.50 6.39 -20.58
CA GLY A 103 -16.00 5.05 -20.89
C GLY A 103 -15.87 4.09 -19.71
N CYS A 104 -16.38 2.88 -19.89
CA CYS A 104 -16.31 1.80 -18.92
C CYS A 104 -15.93 0.53 -19.67
N TYR A 105 -14.93 -0.19 -19.17
CA TYR A 105 -14.55 -1.48 -19.71
C TYR A 105 -15.52 -2.55 -19.18
N ASP A 106 -16.11 -3.33 -20.08
CA ASP A 106 -17.17 -4.31 -19.78
C ASP A 106 -16.70 -5.77 -19.82
N GLY A 107 -15.44 -6.02 -20.20
CA GLY A 107 -14.90 -7.37 -20.32
C GLY A 107 -15.31 -8.11 -21.60
N ASP A 108 -15.90 -7.43 -22.57
CA ASP A 108 -16.28 -8.03 -23.85
C ASP A 108 -15.04 -8.43 -24.67
N ASP A 109 -15.15 -9.56 -25.38
CA ASP A 109 -14.08 -10.09 -26.22
C ASP A 109 -13.75 -9.21 -27.42
N ILE A 110 -14.59 -8.20 -27.72
CA ILE A 110 -14.31 -7.18 -28.74
C ILE A 110 -12.99 -6.45 -28.46
N HIS A 111 -12.57 -6.38 -27.19
CA HIS A 111 -11.31 -5.76 -26.75
C HIS A 111 -10.08 -6.65 -26.98
N ASN A 112 -10.23 -7.93 -27.33
CA ASN A 112 -9.11 -8.80 -27.59
C ASN A 112 -8.46 -8.45 -28.94
N GLY A 113 -7.14 -8.30 -28.97
CA GLY A 113 -6.39 -8.11 -30.21
C GLY A 113 -6.40 -9.34 -31.13
N HIS A 114 -6.70 -10.53 -30.58
CA HIS A 114 -6.75 -11.80 -31.27
C HIS A 114 -8.16 -12.38 -31.31
N GLU A 115 -8.42 -13.30 -32.22
CA GLU A 115 -9.71 -14.01 -32.27
C GLU A 115 -9.84 -14.93 -31.04
N PRO A 116 -10.94 -14.86 -30.25
CA PRO A 116 -11.06 -15.61 -28.99
C PRO A 116 -10.84 -17.13 -29.10
N GLY A 117 -11.15 -17.73 -30.25
CA GLY A 117 -10.93 -19.16 -30.53
C GLY A 117 -9.61 -19.48 -31.23
N ASN A 118 -8.86 -18.48 -31.68
CA ASN A 118 -7.60 -18.64 -32.39
C ASN A 118 -6.61 -17.50 -32.04
N PRO A 119 -5.90 -17.58 -30.90
CA PRO A 119 -5.03 -16.50 -30.42
C PRO A 119 -3.87 -16.11 -31.35
N GLY A 120 -3.53 -16.96 -32.33
CA GLY A 120 -2.55 -16.63 -33.36
C GLY A 120 -3.08 -15.68 -34.44
N GLN A 121 -4.40 -15.59 -34.59
CA GLN A 121 -5.06 -14.78 -35.61
C GLN A 121 -5.51 -13.44 -35.05
N ARG A 122 -5.23 -12.37 -35.80
CA ARG A 122 -5.64 -11.01 -35.45
C ARG A 122 -7.16 -10.85 -35.61
N ASP A 123 -7.83 -10.38 -34.57
CA ASP A 123 -9.24 -10.02 -34.66
C ASP A 123 -9.43 -8.69 -35.41
N THR A 124 -10.33 -8.66 -36.38
CA THR A 124 -10.56 -7.48 -37.24
C THR A 124 -11.75 -6.62 -36.79
N ARG A 125 -12.51 -7.06 -35.77
CA ARG A 125 -13.66 -6.32 -35.26
C ARG A 125 -13.21 -5.04 -34.54
N ASP A 126 -13.96 -3.96 -34.76
CA ASP A 126 -13.73 -2.66 -34.14
C ASP A 126 -14.35 -2.60 -32.73
N ASN A 127 -13.58 -2.13 -31.74
CA ASN A 127 -14.03 -1.99 -30.34
C ASN A 127 -14.48 -0.56 -29.98
N LEU A 128 -14.53 0.36 -30.94
CA LEU A 128 -14.75 1.80 -30.73
C LEU A 128 -15.93 2.14 -29.83
N ALA A 129 -17.03 1.39 -29.95
CA ALA A 129 -18.29 1.63 -29.25
C ALA A 129 -18.12 1.60 -27.72
N THR A 130 -17.29 0.70 -27.19
CA THR A 130 -17.10 0.47 -25.75
C THR A 130 -15.67 0.73 -25.28
N ALA A 131 -14.72 0.99 -26.19
CA ALA A 131 -13.33 1.28 -25.83
C ALA A 131 -13.20 2.52 -24.93
N LEU A 132 -12.28 2.39 -23.97
CA LEU A 132 -11.83 3.49 -23.11
C LEU A 132 -11.14 4.57 -23.97
N LYS A 133 -11.41 5.82 -23.64
CA LYS A 133 -10.90 7.01 -24.35
C LYS A 133 -10.26 7.95 -23.34
N ALA A 134 -9.32 8.76 -23.79
CA ALA A 134 -8.72 9.82 -22.98
C ALA A 134 -9.48 11.15 -23.20
N ARG A 135 -9.51 12.00 -22.18
CA ARG A 135 -10.01 13.39 -22.31
C ARG A 135 -8.87 14.36 -22.09
N VAL A 136 -8.77 15.36 -22.96
CA VAL A 136 -7.89 16.52 -22.75
C VAL A 136 -8.41 17.32 -21.57
N VAL A 137 -7.54 17.56 -20.60
CA VAL A 137 -7.91 18.26 -19.38
C VAL A 137 -7.12 19.54 -19.18
N GLN A 138 -7.69 20.46 -18.41
CA GLN A 138 -6.95 21.60 -17.87
C GLN A 138 -6.09 21.15 -16.69
N ASP A 139 -4.93 21.79 -16.52
CA ASP A 139 -4.14 21.66 -15.30
C ASP A 139 -4.94 22.16 -14.09
N LEU A 140 -4.81 21.43 -12.99
CA LEU A 140 -5.31 21.90 -11.70
C LEU A 140 -4.44 23.06 -11.20
N LEU A 141 -4.99 23.86 -10.29
CA LEU A 141 -4.20 24.86 -9.58
C LEU A 141 -3.07 24.17 -8.78
N PRO A 142 -1.93 24.85 -8.58
CA PRO A 142 -0.82 24.29 -7.82
C PRO A 142 -1.26 23.81 -6.44
N PRO A 143 -0.66 22.72 -5.95
CA PRO A 143 -1.08 22.12 -4.71
C PRO A 143 -0.75 22.99 -3.48
N MET A 144 -1.47 22.77 -2.37
CA MET A 144 -1.12 23.27 -1.06
C MET A 144 0.27 22.75 -0.65
N ALA A 145 0.93 23.46 0.27
CA ALA A 145 2.20 23.00 0.81
C ALA A 145 2.00 21.67 1.54
N ARG A 146 2.83 20.68 1.17
CA ARG A 146 2.85 19.35 1.79
C ARG A 146 3.08 19.42 3.30
N VAL A 147 2.39 18.55 4.02
CA VAL A 147 2.67 18.29 5.44
C VAL A 147 3.96 17.48 5.53
N ARG A 148 4.81 17.78 6.53
CA ARG A 148 5.99 16.95 6.82
C ARG A 148 5.88 16.37 8.22
N VAL A 149 5.69 15.06 8.29
CA VAL A 149 5.74 14.30 9.55
C VAL A 149 7.17 13.86 9.78
N ASP A 150 7.65 13.98 11.02
CA ASP A 150 8.93 13.38 11.42
C ASP A 150 8.84 11.85 11.16
N PRO A 151 9.74 11.27 10.35
CA PRO A 151 9.71 9.85 10.04
C PRO A 151 9.64 8.93 11.26
N ALA A 152 10.20 9.33 12.41
CA ALA A 152 10.19 8.52 13.62
C ALA A 152 8.84 8.56 14.37
N GLN A 153 8.02 9.59 14.13
CA GLN A 153 6.69 9.78 14.73
C GLN A 153 5.56 9.21 13.87
N ARG A 154 5.87 8.79 12.64
CA ARG A 154 4.89 8.34 11.66
C ARG A 154 4.06 7.15 12.15
N VAL A 155 2.74 7.25 11.98
CA VAL A 155 1.77 6.17 12.13
C VAL A 155 0.99 6.09 10.82
N LEU A 156 1.22 5.01 10.07
CA LEU A 156 0.54 4.74 8.80
C LEU A 156 -0.85 4.16 9.07
N TYR A 157 -1.83 4.56 8.27
CA TYR A 157 -3.18 4.02 8.31
C TYR A 157 -3.62 3.65 6.89
N GLU A 158 -3.60 2.35 6.61
CA GLU A 158 -4.02 1.78 5.33
C GLU A 158 -5.55 1.76 5.26
N LEU A 159 -6.13 2.41 4.25
CA LEU A 159 -7.57 2.41 4.06
C LEU A 159 -7.97 2.27 2.59
N HIS A 160 -9.11 1.62 2.38
CA HIS A 160 -9.79 1.61 1.10
C HIS A 160 -10.71 2.82 0.98
N LEU A 161 -10.54 3.62 -0.07
CA LEU A 161 -11.29 4.87 -0.27
C LEU A 161 -12.80 4.68 -0.16
N LYS A 162 -13.35 3.72 -0.92
CA LYS A 162 -14.78 3.40 -0.89
C LYS A 162 -15.22 2.84 0.47
N GLY A 163 -14.66 1.70 0.88
CA GLY A 163 -15.08 1.00 2.10
C GLY A 163 -15.04 1.85 3.37
N PHE A 164 -14.12 2.81 3.46
CA PHE A 164 -14.01 3.68 4.64
C PHE A 164 -15.28 4.50 4.90
N THR A 165 -15.94 5.00 3.84
CA THR A 165 -17.13 5.87 4.02
C THR A 165 -18.44 5.29 3.50
N ALA A 166 -18.41 4.13 2.82
CA ALA A 166 -19.60 3.50 2.23
C ALA A 166 -20.78 3.34 3.21
N LEU A 167 -20.48 3.03 4.49
CA LEU A 167 -21.48 2.87 5.55
C LEU A 167 -21.32 3.90 6.68
N HIS A 168 -20.63 5.01 6.45
CA HIS A 168 -20.38 6.01 7.52
C HIS A 168 -21.65 6.85 7.76
N PRO A 169 -22.26 6.80 8.96
CA PRO A 169 -23.58 7.41 9.21
C PRO A 169 -23.55 8.94 9.08
N GLU A 170 -22.47 9.58 9.54
CA GLU A 170 -22.30 11.04 9.50
C GLU A 170 -21.83 11.60 8.14
N VAL A 171 -21.52 10.75 7.16
CA VAL A 171 -21.22 11.19 5.79
C VAL A 171 -22.52 11.16 5.00
N PRO A 172 -22.89 12.25 4.29
CA PRO A 172 -24.08 12.28 3.45
C PRO A 172 -24.11 11.12 2.45
N GLU A 173 -25.25 10.47 2.28
CA GLU A 173 -25.40 9.25 1.46
C GLU A 173 -24.83 9.40 0.04
N THR A 174 -25.06 10.56 -0.59
CA THR A 174 -24.58 10.86 -1.94
C THR A 174 -23.06 10.99 -2.06
N LEU A 175 -22.35 11.15 -0.93
CA LEU A 175 -20.89 11.26 -0.88
C LEU A 175 -20.23 9.98 -0.37
N ARG A 176 -20.98 9.02 0.17
CA ARG A 176 -20.41 7.80 0.75
C ARG A 176 -19.66 6.99 -0.30
N GLY A 177 -18.46 6.54 0.05
CA GLY A 177 -17.64 5.72 -0.81
C GLY A 177 -16.89 6.47 -1.91
N THR A 178 -16.74 7.79 -1.77
CA THR A 178 -16.17 8.68 -2.80
C THR A 178 -14.99 9.49 -2.24
N TYR A 179 -14.23 10.15 -3.13
CA TYR A 179 -13.19 11.10 -2.74
C TYR A 179 -13.76 12.20 -1.80
N ALA A 180 -14.92 12.77 -2.17
CA ALA A 180 -15.61 13.77 -1.36
C ALA A 180 -16.11 13.23 -0.02
N GLY A 181 -16.53 11.95 0.03
CA GLY A 181 -16.92 11.28 1.26
C GLY A 181 -15.77 11.16 2.26
N LEU A 182 -14.59 10.73 1.78
CA LEU A 182 -13.40 10.63 2.62
C LEU A 182 -12.86 12.02 3.03
N ALA A 183 -13.06 13.04 2.20
CA ALA A 183 -12.73 14.43 2.52
C ALA A 183 -13.69 15.06 3.55
N HIS A 184 -14.81 14.40 3.86
CA HIS A 184 -15.82 14.92 4.77
C HIS A 184 -15.26 15.08 6.20
N PRO A 185 -15.62 16.15 6.94
CA PRO A 185 -15.10 16.39 8.28
C PRO A 185 -15.27 15.23 9.27
N ALA A 186 -16.35 14.44 9.15
CA ALA A 186 -16.56 13.28 10.02
C ALA A 186 -15.49 12.18 9.83
N ALA A 187 -15.14 11.89 8.58
CA ALA A 187 -14.09 10.91 8.26
C ALA A 187 -12.72 11.37 8.78
N ILE A 188 -12.38 12.64 8.55
CA ILE A 188 -11.12 13.25 9.01
C ILE A 188 -11.06 13.34 10.54
N ALA A 189 -12.18 13.63 11.20
CA ALA A 189 -12.25 13.71 12.65
C ALA A 189 -11.88 12.37 13.31
N HIS A 190 -12.30 11.24 12.74
CA HIS A 190 -11.89 9.91 13.21
C HIS A 190 -10.38 9.70 13.13
N LEU A 191 -9.77 9.98 11.96
CA LEU A 191 -8.32 9.84 11.75
C LEU A 191 -7.51 10.68 12.76
N ARG A 192 -7.93 11.93 12.98
CA ARG A 192 -7.31 12.83 13.97
C ARG A 192 -7.51 12.36 15.40
N LYS A 193 -8.71 11.89 15.74
CA LYS A 193 -9.03 11.36 17.07
C LYS A 193 -8.19 10.13 17.41
N LEU A 194 -7.95 9.27 16.43
CA LEU A 194 -7.11 8.09 16.59
C LEU A 194 -5.62 8.45 16.75
N GLY A 195 -5.18 9.58 16.19
CA GLY A 195 -3.78 10.02 16.24
C GLY A 195 -2.95 9.55 15.04
N ILE A 196 -3.61 9.25 13.91
CA ILE A 196 -2.94 8.92 12.66
C ILE A 196 -2.16 10.15 12.15
N THR A 197 -1.02 9.90 11.51
CA THR A 197 -0.21 10.96 10.90
C THR A 197 -0.18 10.89 9.39
N THR A 198 -0.33 9.69 8.81
CA THR A 198 -0.14 9.44 7.39
C THR A 198 -1.17 8.43 6.90
N VAL A 199 -2.00 8.84 5.96
CA VAL A 199 -2.99 7.98 5.30
C VAL A 199 -2.34 7.27 4.11
N SER A 200 -2.46 5.95 4.05
CA SER A 200 -2.06 5.14 2.90
C SER A 200 -3.30 4.68 2.16
N LEU A 201 -3.59 5.32 1.02
CA LEU A 201 -4.75 4.97 0.20
C LEU A 201 -4.43 3.76 -0.65
N MET A 202 -5.29 2.73 -0.59
CA MET A 202 -5.30 1.65 -1.59
C MET A 202 -5.44 2.20 -3.02
N PRO A 203 -5.13 1.43 -4.08
CA PRO A 203 -4.99 1.95 -5.44
C PRO A 203 -6.13 2.87 -5.91
N VAL A 204 -5.75 4.07 -6.34
CA VAL A 204 -6.66 5.10 -6.87
C VAL A 204 -6.44 5.40 -8.35
N ALA A 205 -5.49 4.74 -9.02
CA ALA A 205 -5.34 4.83 -10.47
C ALA A 205 -6.48 4.10 -11.18
N HIS A 206 -6.93 4.63 -12.30
CA HIS A 206 -8.02 4.06 -13.09
C HIS A 206 -7.66 2.63 -13.53
N ARG A 207 -8.55 1.69 -13.22
CA ARG A 207 -8.31 0.25 -13.42
C ARG A 207 -9.26 -0.37 -14.44
N ALA A 208 -8.85 -1.51 -14.97
CA ALA A 208 -9.70 -2.40 -15.76
C ALA A 208 -9.93 -3.68 -14.96
N ASP A 209 -11.18 -3.94 -14.56
CA ASP A 209 -11.51 -5.14 -13.80
C ASP A 209 -11.33 -6.39 -14.66
N GLU A 210 -10.78 -7.46 -14.09
CA GLU A 210 -10.47 -8.69 -14.81
C GLU A 210 -11.74 -9.32 -15.40
N VAL A 211 -11.66 -9.78 -16.67
CA VAL A 211 -12.79 -10.41 -17.39
C VAL A 211 -13.45 -11.53 -16.58
N ARG A 212 -12.64 -12.32 -15.85
CA ARG A 212 -13.13 -13.37 -14.97
C ARG A 212 -14.10 -12.83 -13.91
N LEU A 213 -13.75 -11.73 -13.24
CA LEU A 213 -14.59 -11.14 -12.20
C LEU A 213 -15.88 -10.58 -12.80
N LEU A 214 -15.76 -9.85 -13.90
CA LEU A 214 -16.92 -9.27 -14.60
C LEU A 214 -17.94 -10.36 -15.01
N ARG A 215 -17.46 -11.49 -15.56
CA ARG A 215 -18.31 -12.65 -15.90
C ARG A 215 -18.98 -13.30 -14.69
N MET A 216 -18.40 -13.14 -13.51
CA MET A 216 -18.94 -13.65 -12.24
C MET A 216 -19.87 -12.64 -11.56
N GLY A 217 -20.07 -11.45 -12.13
CA GLY A 217 -20.82 -10.36 -11.49
C GLY A 217 -20.07 -9.74 -10.30
N LEU A 218 -18.75 -9.94 -10.24
CA LEU A 218 -17.85 -9.34 -9.26
C LEU A 218 -17.09 -8.18 -9.89
N SER A 219 -16.36 -7.43 -9.06
CA SER A 219 -15.52 -6.32 -9.47
C SER A 219 -14.18 -6.41 -8.78
N ASN A 220 -13.12 -5.84 -9.35
CA ASN A 220 -11.88 -5.66 -8.62
C ASN A 220 -12.10 -4.52 -7.60
N TYR A 221 -12.30 -4.88 -6.33
CA TYR A 221 -12.60 -3.92 -5.27
C TYR A 221 -11.33 -3.16 -4.91
N TRP A 222 -10.26 -3.86 -4.52
CA TRP A 222 -9.01 -3.26 -4.06
C TRP A 222 -8.36 -2.33 -5.07
N GLY A 223 -8.38 -2.72 -6.35
CA GLY A 223 -7.95 -1.89 -7.47
C GLY A 223 -6.55 -2.13 -8.00
N TYR A 224 -5.89 -3.24 -7.62
CA TYR A 224 -4.59 -3.67 -8.13
C TYR A 224 -4.68 -4.22 -9.57
N SER A 225 -5.18 -3.42 -10.52
CA SER A 225 -5.28 -3.78 -11.94
C SER A 225 -5.31 -2.53 -12.85
N PRO A 226 -4.35 -1.59 -12.70
CA PRO A 226 -4.43 -0.29 -13.35
C PRO A 226 -4.31 -0.40 -14.89
N ILE A 227 -4.96 0.54 -15.58
CA ILE A 227 -4.82 0.71 -17.04
C ILE A 227 -4.48 2.15 -17.45
N ALA A 228 -4.68 3.13 -16.57
CA ALA A 228 -4.22 4.51 -16.78
C ALA A 228 -3.62 5.09 -15.49
N TRP A 229 -2.29 5.09 -15.40
CA TRP A 229 -1.57 5.49 -14.19
C TRP A 229 -1.68 6.97 -13.82
N ASN A 230 -2.09 7.83 -14.75
CA ASN A 230 -2.21 9.28 -14.54
C ASN A 230 -3.64 9.74 -14.24
N ALA A 231 -4.62 8.82 -14.30
CA ALA A 231 -6.03 9.13 -14.13
C ALA A 231 -6.54 8.58 -12.80
N PRO A 232 -7.16 9.40 -11.94
CA PRO A 232 -7.88 8.90 -10.78
C PRO A 232 -9.06 8.01 -11.18
N GLU A 233 -9.33 6.98 -10.39
CA GLU A 233 -10.41 6.02 -10.58
C GLU A 233 -11.79 6.72 -10.58
N HIS A 234 -12.50 6.56 -11.68
CA HIS A 234 -13.78 7.25 -11.90
C HIS A 234 -14.86 6.76 -10.93
N ARG A 235 -14.84 5.48 -10.53
CA ARG A 235 -15.83 4.91 -9.59
C ARG A 235 -15.78 5.51 -8.18
N TYR A 236 -14.73 6.26 -7.85
CA TYR A 236 -14.59 6.96 -6.58
C TYR A 236 -15.04 8.43 -6.67
N TRP A 237 -15.48 8.90 -7.83
CA TRP A 237 -16.07 10.22 -7.99
C TRP A 237 -17.50 10.27 -7.46
N SER A 238 -17.83 11.33 -6.72
CA SER A 238 -19.18 11.48 -6.15
C SER A 238 -20.27 11.79 -7.18
N GLY A 239 -19.90 12.13 -8.42
CA GLY A 239 -20.85 12.61 -9.42
C GLY A 239 -21.37 14.02 -9.12
N THR A 240 -20.78 14.73 -8.16
CA THR A 240 -21.17 16.12 -7.84
C THR A 240 -21.03 17.00 -9.09
N PRO A 241 -22.07 17.80 -9.44
CA PRO A 241 -21.99 18.67 -10.60
C PRO A 241 -20.78 19.60 -10.56
N ALA A 242 -20.12 19.76 -11.72
CA ALA A 242 -18.92 20.57 -11.91
C ALA A 242 -17.65 20.10 -11.16
N THR A 243 -17.67 18.93 -10.52
CA THR A 243 -16.45 18.25 -10.07
C THR A 243 -16.05 17.17 -11.08
N SER A 244 -14.85 16.63 -10.90
CA SER A 244 -14.32 15.48 -11.63
C SER A 244 -13.56 14.57 -10.65
N PRO A 245 -13.23 13.32 -11.02
CA PRO A 245 -12.37 12.47 -10.20
C PRO A 245 -11.07 13.19 -9.78
N ARG A 246 -10.48 13.98 -10.70
CA ARG A 246 -9.27 14.76 -10.45
C ARG A 246 -9.48 15.87 -9.41
N SER A 247 -10.51 16.69 -9.58
CA SER A 247 -10.75 17.80 -8.65
C SER A 247 -11.12 17.30 -7.25
N GLU A 248 -11.83 16.18 -7.15
CA GLU A 248 -12.20 15.63 -5.83
C GLU A 248 -11.02 14.94 -5.14
N LEU A 249 -10.18 14.18 -5.85
CA LEU A 249 -8.96 13.65 -5.26
C LEU A 249 -8.05 14.79 -4.76
N ARG A 250 -7.93 15.86 -5.55
CA ARG A 250 -7.19 17.06 -5.13
C ARG A 250 -7.77 17.66 -3.85
N ALA A 251 -9.09 17.84 -3.78
CA ALA A 251 -9.77 18.36 -2.61
C ALA A 251 -9.63 17.45 -1.37
N LEU A 252 -9.62 16.13 -1.57
CA LEU A 252 -9.36 15.15 -0.52
C LEU A 252 -7.95 15.33 0.07
N VAL A 253 -6.92 15.38 -0.78
CA VAL A 253 -5.54 15.58 -0.32
C VAL A 253 -5.41 16.90 0.45
N ASP A 254 -6.03 17.98 -0.05
CA ASP A 254 -6.04 19.27 0.64
C ASP A 254 -6.73 19.22 2.00
N ALA A 255 -7.86 18.52 2.10
CA ALA A 255 -8.59 18.38 3.36
C ALA A 255 -7.76 17.60 4.40
N LEU A 256 -7.05 16.55 3.97
CA LEU A 256 -6.14 15.78 4.82
C LEU A 256 -4.92 16.62 5.24
N HIS A 257 -4.33 17.38 4.33
CA HIS A 257 -3.23 18.30 4.63
C HIS A 257 -3.64 19.41 5.61
N ALA A 258 -4.82 20.00 5.43
CA ALA A 258 -5.37 20.99 6.36
C ALA A 258 -5.60 20.41 7.77
N ALA A 259 -5.78 19.09 7.88
CA ALA A 259 -5.84 18.35 9.13
C ALA A 259 -4.46 17.91 9.68
N GLY A 260 -3.36 18.21 8.97
CA GLY A 260 -2.01 17.83 9.37
C GLY A 260 -1.64 16.38 9.07
N LEU A 261 -2.30 15.75 8.09
CA LEU A 261 -2.08 14.36 7.70
C LEU A 261 -1.29 14.30 6.39
N GLU A 262 -0.26 13.46 6.32
CA GLU A 262 0.36 13.07 5.05
C GLU A 262 -0.57 12.10 4.28
N VAL A 263 -0.46 12.07 2.95
CA VAL A 263 -1.17 11.16 2.06
C VAL A 263 -0.18 10.44 1.16
N ILE A 264 -0.09 9.12 1.29
CA ILE A 264 0.64 8.27 0.34
C ILE A 264 -0.33 7.42 -0.48
N LEU A 265 0.02 7.15 -1.73
CA LEU A 265 -0.77 6.30 -2.61
C LEU A 265 -0.14 4.92 -2.74
N ASP A 266 -0.93 3.88 -2.60
CA ASP A 266 -0.57 2.55 -3.08
C ASP A 266 -0.59 2.56 -4.62
N VAL A 267 0.54 2.21 -5.23
CA VAL A 267 0.75 2.30 -6.67
C VAL A 267 1.23 0.98 -7.24
N VAL A 268 0.62 0.62 -8.37
CA VAL A 268 0.91 -0.59 -9.13
C VAL A 268 1.55 -0.17 -10.45
N TYR A 269 2.88 -0.28 -10.51
CA TYR A 269 3.66 -0.09 -11.74
C TYR A 269 4.28 -1.39 -12.25
N ASN A 270 4.09 -2.49 -11.51
CA ASN A 270 4.72 -3.77 -11.81
C ASN A 270 3.94 -4.58 -12.88
N HIS A 271 2.62 -4.40 -12.99
CA HIS A 271 1.75 -5.02 -14.00
C HIS A 271 0.61 -4.08 -14.43
N THR A 272 -0.22 -4.53 -15.39
CA THR A 272 -1.41 -3.81 -15.86
C THR A 272 -2.65 -4.71 -15.94
N GLY A 273 -3.84 -4.09 -16.02
CA GLY A 273 -5.12 -4.76 -16.28
C GLY A 273 -5.27 -5.37 -17.69
N GLU A 274 -4.21 -5.41 -18.50
CA GLU A 274 -4.20 -6.15 -19.78
C GLU A 274 -3.86 -7.64 -19.60
N THR A 275 -3.52 -8.09 -18.38
CA THR A 275 -3.26 -9.51 -18.02
C THR A 275 -2.25 -10.22 -18.94
N ASP A 276 -2.37 -11.54 -19.14
CA ASP A 276 -1.48 -12.37 -19.96
C ASP A 276 -1.72 -12.23 -21.48
N GLU A 277 -1.08 -13.04 -22.33
CA GLU A 277 -1.23 -13.01 -23.80
C GLU A 277 -2.66 -13.17 -24.34
N LEU A 278 -3.55 -13.77 -23.55
CA LEU A 278 -4.97 -13.97 -23.87
C LEU A 278 -5.86 -12.83 -23.36
N GLY A 279 -5.28 -11.91 -22.60
CA GLY A 279 -5.92 -10.71 -22.10
C GLY A 279 -6.34 -9.69 -23.16
N PRO A 280 -7.08 -8.65 -22.73
CA PRO A 280 -7.57 -7.61 -23.61
C PRO A 280 -6.43 -6.72 -24.12
N THR A 281 -6.68 -6.03 -25.23
CA THR A 281 -5.77 -5.03 -25.82
C THR A 281 -6.41 -3.64 -25.68
N LEU A 282 -6.06 -2.97 -24.57
CA LEU A 282 -6.69 -1.73 -24.13
C LEU A 282 -5.77 -0.52 -24.26
N SER A 283 -4.46 -0.71 -24.10
CA SER A 283 -3.47 0.37 -24.11
C SER A 283 -2.10 -0.17 -24.55
N LEU A 284 -1.19 -0.42 -23.60
CA LEU A 284 0.24 -0.68 -23.84
C LEU A 284 0.50 -1.82 -24.83
N ARG A 285 -0.27 -2.91 -24.75
CA ARG A 285 -0.16 -4.08 -25.64
C ARG A 285 -0.36 -3.71 -27.11
N GLY A 286 -1.36 -2.88 -27.39
CA GLY A 286 -1.66 -2.45 -28.75
C GLY A 286 -0.73 -1.33 -29.23
N ILE A 287 -0.15 -0.56 -28.30
CA ILE A 287 0.75 0.55 -28.59
C ILE A 287 2.15 0.06 -28.93
N ASP A 288 2.77 -0.77 -28.07
CA ASP A 288 4.07 -1.37 -28.35
C ASP A 288 4.37 -2.51 -27.34
N ASN A 289 3.78 -3.69 -27.58
CA ASN A 289 3.83 -4.82 -26.66
C ASN A 289 5.25 -5.21 -26.22
N ALA A 290 6.17 -5.37 -27.17
CA ALA A 290 7.53 -5.84 -26.92
C ALA A 290 8.39 -4.80 -26.20
N MET A 291 8.02 -3.51 -26.28
CA MET A 291 8.65 -2.45 -25.51
C MET A 291 8.14 -2.43 -24.06
N TYR A 292 6.82 -2.44 -23.88
CA TYR A 292 6.19 -2.18 -22.58
C TYR A 292 6.26 -3.34 -21.60
N TYR A 293 6.36 -4.58 -22.07
CA TYR A 293 6.30 -5.77 -21.22
C TYR A 293 7.58 -6.61 -21.27
N HIS A 294 7.91 -7.24 -20.15
CA HIS A 294 8.86 -8.34 -20.13
C HIS A 294 8.23 -9.57 -20.79
N LEU A 295 8.79 -9.96 -21.94
CA LEU A 295 8.42 -11.19 -22.63
C LEU A 295 9.28 -12.37 -22.14
N ASP A 296 8.76 -13.58 -22.26
CA ASP A 296 9.55 -14.78 -21.98
C ASP A 296 10.68 -14.90 -23.03
N ALA A 297 11.93 -15.03 -22.54
CA ALA A 297 13.11 -15.06 -23.39
C ALA A 297 13.19 -16.33 -24.27
N ALA A 298 12.58 -17.44 -23.85
CA ALA A 298 12.51 -18.68 -24.61
C ALA A 298 11.31 -18.70 -25.57
N ASN A 299 10.23 -17.96 -25.26
CA ASN A 299 9.07 -17.84 -26.13
C ASN A 299 8.45 -16.43 -26.06
N PRO A 300 8.85 -15.50 -26.94
CA PRO A 300 8.35 -14.11 -26.94
C PRO A 300 6.83 -13.96 -27.15
N ALA A 301 6.13 -15.05 -27.50
CA ALA A 301 4.66 -15.06 -27.50
C ALA A 301 4.05 -14.96 -26.11
N LEU A 302 4.80 -15.32 -25.07
CA LEU A 302 4.37 -15.34 -23.67
C LEU A 302 5.01 -14.20 -22.89
N TYR A 303 4.39 -13.86 -21.75
CA TYR A 303 4.86 -12.83 -20.84
C TYR A 303 5.64 -13.46 -19.69
N ALA A 304 6.67 -12.76 -19.21
CA ALA A 304 7.20 -13.04 -17.89
C ALA A 304 6.16 -12.63 -16.84
N ASN A 305 5.97 -13.45 -15.80
CA ASN A 305 4.91 -13.26 -14.81
C ASN A 305 5.42 -13.43 -13.36
N TRP A 306 6.29 -12.51 -12.93
CA TRP A 306 6.78 -12.45 -11.54
C TRP A 306 5.78 -11.77 -10.58
N THR A 307 4.70 -11.22 -11.13
CA THR A 307 3.61 -10.55 -10.39
C THR A 307 2.50 -11.52 -10.03
N GLY A 308 2.30 -12.57 -10.83
CA GLY A 308 1.14 -13.46 -10.73
C GLY A 308 -0.10 -12.93 -11.44
N CYS A 309 -0.02 -11.74 -12.04
CA CYS A 309 -1.14 -11.03 -12.67
C CYS A 309 -1.18 -11.19 -14.21
N GLY A 310 -0.25 -11.96 -14.77
CA GLY A 310 -0.20 -12.32 -16.20
C GLY A 310 0.86 -11.55 -16.99
N ASN A 311 1.28 -10.37 -16.54
CA ASN A 311 2.34 -9.59 -17.18
C ASN A 311 3.25 -8.88 -16.17
N CYS A 312 4.42 -8.46 -16.64
CA CYS A 312 5.33 -7.57 -15.94
C CYS A 312 5.74 -6.39 -16.83
N VAL A 313 5.66 -5.16 -16.32
CA VAL A 313 6.06 -3.95 -17.03
C VAL A 313 7.59 -3.84 -17.12
N ASN A 314 8.12 -3.47 -18.29
CA ASN A 314 9.55 -3.40 -18.55
C ASN A 314 10.15 -2.03 -18.23
N LEU A 315 10.50 -1.79 -16.96
CA LEU A 315 11.15 -0.55 -16.52
C LEU A 315 12.64 -0.46 -16.88
N THR A 316 13.21 -1.48 -17.53
CA THR A 316 14.57 -1.37 -18.09
C THR A 316 14.59 -0.55 -19.38
N HIS A 317 13.43 -0.41 -20.05
CA HIS A 317 13.31 0.38 -21.27
C HIS A 317 13.13 1.89 -20.95
N PRO A 318 13.96 2.81 -21.51
CA PRO A 318 13.95 4.23 -21.14
C PRO A 318 12.60 4.94 -21.32
N LEU A 319 11.85 4.63 -22.38
CA LEU A 319 10.53 5.26 -22.63
C LEU A 319 9.44 4.74 -21.68
N VAL A 320 9.54 3.49 -21.22
CA VAL A 320 8.62 2.92 -20.23
C VAL A 320 8.94 3.50 -18.86
N LEU A 321 10.23 3.54 -18.50
CA LEU A 321 10.71 4.22 -17.29
C LEU A 321 10.25 5.69 -17.27
N ARG A 322 10.38 6.41 -18.39
CA ARG A 322 9.88 7.79 -18.50
C ARG A 322 8.37 7.88 -18.23
N THR A 323 7.58 6.96 -18.80
CA THR A 323 6.12 6.92 -18.59
C THR A 323 5.78 6.80 -17.10
N VAL A 324 6.44 5.89 -16.38
CA VAL A 324 6.24 5.70 -14.92
C VAL A 324 6.76 6.90 -14.11
N MET A 325 7.93 7.43 -14.44
CA MET A 325 8.50 8.59 -13.74
C MET A 325 7.64 9.85 -13.94
N ASP A 326 7.08 10.05 -15.14
CA ASP A 326 6.14 11.14 -15.41
C ASP A 326 4.86 10.98 -14.60
N SER A 327 4.34 9.76 -14.46
CA SER A 327 3.19 9.46 -13.60
C SER A 327 3.45 9.76 -12.12
N LEU A 328 4.56 9.28 -11.56
CA LEU A 328 4.96 9.60 -10.18
C LEU A 328 5.06 11.11 -9.96
N ARG A 329 5.67 11.86 -10.89
CA ARG A 329 5.72 13.33 -10.80
C ARG A 329 4.35 13.98 -10.93
N GLY A 330 3.47 13.43 -11.78
CA GLY A 330 2.09 13.87 -11.96
C GLY A 330 1.33 13.81 -10.63
N TRP A 331 1.35 12.65 -9.97
CA TRP A 331 0.71 12.47 -8.66
C TRP A 331 1.15 13.53 -7.64
N MET A 332 2.45 13.80 -7.57
CA MET A 332 3.05 14.78 -6.66
C MET A 332 2.68 16.23 -7.02
N ARG A 333 2.85 16.62 -8.29
CA ARG A 333 2.74 18.01 -8.73
C ARG A 333 1.29 18.46 -8.88
N GLU A 334 0.40 17.55 -9.23
CA GLU A 334 -0.99 17.88 -9.53
C GLU A 334 -1.90 17.72 -8.32
N PHE A 335 -1.72 16.65 -7.54
CA PHE A 335 -2.60 16.35 -6.41
C PHE A 335 -1.97 16.72 -5.07
N GLY A 336 -0.64 16.81 -4.99
CA GLY A 336 0.08 17.17 -3.77
C GLY A 336 0.31 16.01 -2.82
N VAL A 337 0.26 14.76 -3.28
CA VAL A 337 0.54 13.60 -2.41
C VAL A 337 1.97 13.66 -1.83
N ASP A 338 2.21 12.95 -0.74
CA ASP A 338 3.46 13.03 0.03
C ASP A 338 4.42 11.86 -0.24
N GLY A 339 3.94 10.84 -0.95
CA GLY A 339 4.71 9.63 -1.22
C GLY A 339 3.88 8.49 -1.77
N PHE A 340 4.49 7.30 -1.78
CA PHE A 340 3.95 6.12 -2.44
C PHE A 340 4.26 4.84 -1.64
N ARG A 341 3.33 3.89 -1.64
CA ARG A 341 3.59 2.48 -1.34
C ARG A 341 3.60 1.71 -2.65
N PHE A 342 4.69 1.03 -2.95
CA PHE A 342 4.87 0.28 -4.19
C PHE A 342 4.52 -1.19 -3.96
N ASP A 343 3.46 -1.61 -4.64
CA ASP A 343 3.05 -3.00 -4.77
C ASP A 343 4.11 -3.84 -5.49
N LEU A 344 4.37 -5.05 -4.99
CA LEU A 344 5.35 -6.01 -5.51
C LEU A 344 6.64 -5.34 -5.98
N ALA A 345 7.19 -4.47 -5.12
CA ALA A 345 8.22 -3.51 -5.49
C ALA A 345 9.49 -4.11 -6.13
N PRO A 346 9.94 -5.34 -5.81
CA PRO A 346 11.11 -5.94 -6.45
C PRO A 346 10.99 -6.04 -7.97
N VAL A 347 9.79 -6.21 -8.53
CA VAL A 347 9.57 -6.26 -9.98
C VAL A 347 10.07 -4.99 -10.66
N LEU A 348 9.91 -3.83 -10.01
CA LEU A 348 10.33 -2.52 -10.52
C LEU A 348 11.86 -2.39 -10.64
N ALA A 349 12.59 -3.25 -9.93
CA ALA A 349 14.04 -3.27 -9.85
C ALA A 349 14.63 -4.59 -10.37
N ARG A 350 13.86 -5.39 -11.11
CA ARG A 350 14.39 -6.55 -11.82
C ARG A 350 15.22 -6.08 -13.01
N ALA A 351 16.43 -6.62 -13.08
CA ALA A 351 17.35 -6.40 -14.17
C ALA A 351 16.85 -7.05 -15.46
N GLY A 352 17.48 -6.74 -16.60
CA GLY A 352 17.12 -7.38 -17.88
C GLY A 352 17.43 -8.88 -17.91
N ALA A 353 16.98 -9.55 -18.99
CA ALA A 353 17.17 -10.99 -19.18
C ALA A 353 18.65 -11.42 -19.09
N GLU A 354 19.59 -10.59 -19.53
CA GLU A 354 21.04 -10.84 -19.47
C GLU A 354 21.56 -10.99 -18.02
N GLN A 355 20.92 -10.30 -17.07
CA GLN A 355 21.25 -10.36 -15.64
C GLN A 355 20.35 -11.36 -14.89
N HIS A 356 19.70 -12.27 -15.63
CA HIS A 356 18.80 -13.31 -15.13
C HIS A 356 17.60 -12.75 -14.35
N ASN A 357 17.13 -11.55 -14.71
CA ASN A 357 15.97 -10.90 -14.09
C ASN A 357 16.07 -10.76 -12.56
N ARG A 358 17.29 -10.66 -12.02
CA ARG A 358 17.53 -10.51 -10.57
C ARG A 358 17.16 -9.11 -10.10
N PHE A 359 16.75 -8.98 -8.85
CA PHE A 359 16.63 -7.69 -8.19
C PHE A 359 18.01 -7.02 -8.10
N GLU A 360 18.10 -5.75 -8.51
CA GLU A 360 19.32 -4.95 -8.44
C GLU A 360 19.05 -3.59 -7.80
N ILE A 361 19.80 -3.28 -6.74
CA ILE A 361 19.70 -1.98 -6.05
C ILE A 361 20.09 -0.78 -6.97
N GLN A 362 20.84 -1.05 -8.04
CA GLN A 362 21.23 -0.08 -9.07
C GLN A 362 20.32 -0.11 -10.30
N ALA A 363 19.16 -0.76 -10.23
CA ALA A 363 18.21 -0.80 -11.33
C ALA A 363 17.81 0.62 -11.78
N PRO A 364 17.55 0.83 -13.08
CA PRO A 364 17.25 2.16 -13.63
C PRO A 364 16.15 2.93 -12.87
N PHE A 365 15.09 2.23 -12.46
CA PHE A 365 14.00 2.81 -11.69
C PHE A 365 14.47 3.40 -10.34
N LEU A 366 15.19 2.62 -9.53
CA LEU A 366 15.64 3.05 -8.21
C LEU A 366 16.61 4.25 -8.32
N LEU A 367 17.52 4.22 -9.30
CA LEU A 367 18.43 5.34 -9.56
C LEU A 367 17.68 6.59 -10.02
N ALA A 368 16.70 6.44 -10.92
CA ALA A 368 15.90 7.54 -11.43
C ALA A 368 15.10 8.21 -10.31
N VAL A 369 14.47 7.44 -9.43
CA VAL A 369 13.74 7.93 -8.25
C VAL A 369 14.68 8.64 -7.28
N ALA A 370 15.84 8.05 -6.96
CA ALA A 370 16.76 8.58 -5.96
C ALA A 370 17.34 9.96 -6.33
N GLN A 371 17.57 10.23 -7.63
CA GLN A 371 18.09 11.51 -8.09
C GLN A 371 17.01 12.56 -8.39
N ASP A 372 15.75 12.15 -8.57
CA ASP A 372 14.70 13.03 -9.09
C ASP A 372 14.36 14.15 -8.08
N PRO A 373 14.41 15.43 -8.49
CA PRO A 373 14.20 16.56 -7.58
C PRO A 373 12.78 16.68 -7.03
N VAL A 374 11.79 16.02 -7.65
CA VAL A 374 10.41 15.95 -7.15
C VAL A 374 10.27 14.80 -6.16
N LEU A 375 10.88 13.64 -6.46
CA LEU A 375 10.62 12.39 -5.75
C LEU A 375 11.56 12.10 -4.59
N ARG A 376 12.82 12.56 -4.63
CA ARG A 376 13.87 12.17 -3.66
C ARG A 376 13.57 12.47 -2.19
N ASP A 377 12.65 13.39 -1.93
CA ASP A 377 12.26 13.82 -0.58
C ASP A 377 10.87 13.28 -0.16
N CYS A 378 10.30 12.34 -0.92
CA CYS A 378 8.98 11.76 -0.65
C CYS A 378 9.10 10.50 0.22
N THR A 379 7.99 10.14 0.88
CA THR A 379 7.90 8.88 1.62
C THR A 379 7.76 7.73 0.63
N MET A 380 8.75 6.84 0.55
CA MET A 380 8.72 5.66 -0.33
C MET A 380 8.60 4.41 0.52
N VAL A 381 7.49 3.68 0.40
CA VAL A 381 7.25 2.39 1.05
C VAL A 381 7.28 1.29 -0.01
N ALA A 382 8.00 0.21 0.22
CA ALA A 382 7.99 -0.97 -0.64
C ALA A 382 7.26 -2.12 0.05
N GLU A 383 6.49 -2.88 -0.73
CA GLU A 383 6.29 -4.30 -0.46
C GLU A 383 7.53 -5.05 -0.97
N PRO A 384 8.44 -5.50 -0.10
CA PRO A 384 9.77 -5.94 -0.50
C PRO A 384 9.80 -7.41 -0.94
N TRP A 385 8.75 -7.87 -1.62
CA TRP A 385 8.68 -9.20 -2.23
C TRP A 385 7.88 -9.20 -3.51
N ASP A 386 8.18 -10.17 -4.37
CA ASP A 386 7.32 -10.59 -5.48
C ASP A 386 7.29 -12.14 -5.54
N ILE A 387 6.50 -12.72 -6.44
CA ILE A 387 6.36 -14.18 -6.53
C ILE A 387 7.41 -14.84 -7.45
N GLY A 388 8.26 -14.06 -8.11
CA GLY A 388 9.30 -14.55 -9.00
C GLY A 388 10.49 -15.14 -8.25
N PRO A 389 11.35 -15.93 -8.93
CA PRO A 389 12.59 -16.42 -8.32
C PRO A 389 13.44 -15.28 -7.76
N GLY A 390 13.89 -15.43 -6.51
CA GLY A 390 14.65 -14.38 -5.80
C GLY A 390 13.83 -13.13 -5.45
N GLY A 391 12.50 -13.22 -5.45
CA GLY A 391 11.60 -12.09 -5.20
C GLY A 391 11.66 -11.52 -3.79
N TYR A 392 12.03 -12.29 -2.77
CA TYR A 392 12.08 -11.82 -1.37
C TYR A 392 13.30 -10.92 -1.10
N GLN A 393 13.05 -9.64 -0.80
CA GLN A 393 14.04 -8.56 -0.76
C GLN A 393 13.94 -7.68 0.51
N LEU A 394 13.38 -8.20 1.61
CA LEU A 394 13.32 -7.46 2.87
C LEU A 394 14.71 -7.02 3.35
N GLY A 395 14.91 -5.72 3.52
CA GLY A 395 16.15 -5.05 3.90
C GLY A 395 17.04 -4.66 2.70
N SER A 396 16.71 -5.10 1.48
CA SER A 396 17.55 -4.91 0.29
C SER A 396 17.33 -3.58 -0.43
N PHE A 397 16.26 -2.82 -0.15
CA PHE A 397 16.02 -1.54 -0.82
C PHE A 397 17.01 -0.45 -0.37
N PRO A 398 17.26 0.57 -1.21
CA PRO A 398 18.17 1.66 -0.89
C PRO A 398 17.80 2.40 0.40
N PRO A 399 18.78 3.04 1.08
CA PRO A 399 18.49 3.96 2.17
C PRO A 399 17.49 5.04 1.77
N GLY A 400 16.57 5.38 2.70
CA GLY A 400 15.46 6.31 2.45
C GLY A 400 14.13 5.60 2.14
N TRP A 401 14.17 4.36 1.65
CA TRP A 401 12.97 3.54 1.52
C TRP A 401 12.53 2.98 2.88
N LEU A 402 11.22 2.84 3.02
CA LEU A 402 10.55 2.10 4.07
C LEU A 402 10.10 0.76 3.47
N GLU A 403 10.02 -0.29 4.27
CA GLU A 403 9.63 -1.62 3.79
C GLU A 403 8.64 -2.28 4.73
N TRP A 404 7.56 -2.83 4.17
CA TRP A 404 6.67 -3.72 4.90
C TRP A 404 7.45 -4.90 5.48
N ASN A 405 7.30 -5.12 6.78
CA ASN A 405 8.03 -6.15 7.52
C ASN A 405 7.12 -7.33 7.84
N ASP A 406 7.04 -8.29 6.91
CA ASP A 406 6.33 -9.56 7.08
C ASP A 406 6.89 -10.39 8.24
N ARG A 407 8.20 -10.33 8.46
CA ARG A 407 8.85 -10.98 9.61
C ARG A 407 8.35 -10.42 10.94
N PHE A 408 8.06 -9.12 11.03
CA PHE A 408 7.41 -8.53 12.20
C PHE A 408 6.01 -9.12 12.37
N ARG A 409 5.19 -9.06 11.31
CA ARG A 409 3.82 -9.59 11.29
C ARG A 409 3.78 -11.03 11.78
N ASP A 410 4.57 -11.90 11.18
CA ASP A 410 4.52 -13.35 11.39
C ASP A 410 5.07 -13.72 12.76
N THR A 411 6.18 -13.11 13.20
CA THR A 411 6.71 -13.34 14.55
C THR A 411 5.72 -12.90 15.63
N GLN A 412 5.08 -11.73 15.50
CA GLN A 412 4.12 -11.27 16.49
C GLN A 412 2.88 -12.17 16.53
N ARG A 413 2.30 -12.51 15.38
CA ARG A 413 1.19 -13.47 15.29
C ARG A 413 1.55 -14.82 15.92
N SER A 414 2.71 -15.37 15.54
CA SER A 414 3.21 -16.65 16.07
C SER A 414 3.44 -16.60 17.59
N ALA A 415 4.00 -15.51 18.12
CA ALA A 415 4.28 -15.37 19.54
C ALA A 415 2.99 -15.30 20.38
N TRP A 416 2.06 -14.44 19.98
CA TRP A 416 0.88 -14.13 20.78
C TRP A 416 -0.26 -15.13 20.58
N LEU A 417 -0.41 -15.68 19.37
CA LEU A 417 -1.55 -16.54 19.03
C LEU A 417 -1.20 -18.04 19.02
N GLN A 418 0.05 -18.38 18.68
CA GLN A 418 0.50 -19.78 18.58
C GLN A 418 1.54 -20.19 19.63
N HIS A 419 2.11 -19.23 20.37
CA HIS A 419 3.11 -19.47 21.42
C HIS A 419 4.41 -20.13 20.95
N HIS A 420 4.81 -19.91 19.68
CA HIS A 420 5.97 -20.59 19.08
C HIS A 420 7.24 -19.73 18.94
N ALA A 421 7.16 -18.41 19.14
CA ALA A 421 8.33 -17.52 19.05
C ALA A 421 9.21 -17.57 20.31
N THR A 422 10.53 -17.42 20.13
CA THR A 422 11.50 -17.31 21.23
C THR A 422 11.62 -15.86 21.76
N ARG A 423 12.34 -15.65 22.86
CA ARG A 423 12.67 -14.29 23.33
C ARG A 423 13.50 -13.53 22.31
N ALA A 424 14.43 -14.20 21.63
CA ALA A 424 15.28 -13.58 20.61
C ALA A 424 14.45 -13.04 19.45
N ASP A 425 13.49 -13.84 18.97
CA ASP A 425 12.60 -13.44 17.86
C ASP A 425 11.80 -12.19 18.24
N LEU A 426 11.17 -12.21 19.42
CA LEU A 426 10.40 -11.08 19.94
C LEU A 426 11.27 -9.82 20.13
N ALA A 427 12.44 -9.95 20.75
CA ALA A 427 13.32 -8.82 20.99
C ALA A 427 13.82 -8.19 19.69
N GLN A 428 14.14 -8.98 18.66
CA GLN A 428 14.53 -8.48 17.34
C GLN A 428 13.41 -7.65 16.71
N ARG A 429 12.16 -8.14 16.75
CA ARG A 429 11.01 -7.41 16.18
C ARG A 429 10.66 -6.15 16.95
N LEU A 430 10.66 -6.21 18.29
CA LEU A 430 10.46 -5.04 19.14
C LEU A 430 11.52 -3.97 18.90
N ALA A 431 12.78 -4.37 18.66
CA ALA A 431 13.89 -3.47 18.38
C ALA A 431 14.00 -3.04 16.91
N GLY A 432 12.90 -3.15 16.14
CA GLY A 432 12.78 -2.62 14.78
C GLY A 432 13.50 -3.41 13.71
N SER A 433 13.73 -4.72 13.93
CA SER A 433 14.40 -5.61 12.97
C SER A 433 15.76 -5.09 12.50
N ALA A 434 16.58 -4.64 13.46
CA ALA A 434 17.89 -4.05 13.19
C ALA A 434 18.78 -4.95 12.31
N GLU A 435 18.66 -6.26 12.42
CA GLU A 435 19.38 -7.24 11.60
C GLU A 435 19.10 -7.11 10.09
N SER A 436 17.91 -6.66 9.71
CA SER A 436 17.51 -6.46 8.30
C SER A 436 17.92 -5.09 7.78
N PHE A 437 17.91 -4.05 8.62
CA PHE A 437 18.01 -2.65 8.16
C PHE A 437 19.32 -1.95 8.57
N ALA A 438 19.84 -2.21 9.78
CA ALA A 438 21.01 -1.53 10.30
C ALA A 438 22.31 -1.78 9.50
N PRO A 439 22.58 -2.99 8.93
CA PRO A 439 23.77 -3.22 8.11
C PRO A 439 23.89 -2.26 6.92
N ALA A 440 22.75 -1.89 6.32
CA ALA A 440 22.66 -0.91 5.23
C ALA A 440 22.68 0.55 5.72
N ARG A 441 22.98 0.79 7.01
CA ARG A 441 22.95 2.10 7.69
C ARG A 441 21.59 2.80 7.60
N ARG A 442 20.51 2.03 7.51
CA ARG A 442 19.15 2.56 7.52
C ARG A 442 18.70 2.87 8.94
N ALA A 443 17.78 3.82 9.05
CA ALA A 443 17.19 4.23 10.32
C ALA A 443 16.10 3.23 10.77
N PRO A 444 15.75 3.17 12.06
CA PRO A 444 14.77 2.21 12.57
C PRO A 444 13.38 2.33 11.91
N HIS A 445 12.96 3.55 11.59
CA HIS A 445 11.69 3.82 10.92
C HIS A 445 11.61 3.25 9.48
N SER A 446 12.69 2.68 8.95
CA SER A 446 12.67 1.97 7.67
C SER A 446 11.85 0.67 7.75
N SER A 447 11.70 0.09 8.94
CA SER A 447 10.79 -1.05 9.15
C SER A 447 9.36 -0.55 9.28
N VAL A 448 8.50 -0.85 8.31
CA VAL A 448 7.06 -0.70 8.46
C VAL A 448 6.53 -1.95 9.15
N ASN A 449 6.26 -1.81 10.44
CA ASN A 449 5.71 -2.89 11.25
C ASN A 449 4.21 -2.96 11.00
N LEU A 450 3.67 -4.15 10.77
CA LEU A 450 2.24 -4.39 10.62
C LEU A 450 1.84 -5.70 11.29
N ILE A 451 0.60 -5.78 11.79
CA ILE A 451 0.00 -7.05 12.21
C ILE A 451 -0.95 -7.57 11.14
N THR A 452 -1.57 -6.68 10.40
CA THR A 452 -2.64 -6.89 9.43
C THR A 452 -2.48 -5.85 8.32
N ALA A 453 -3.02 -6.17 7.15
CA ALA A 453 -3.09 -5.31 5.98
C ALA A 453 -4.34 -5.74 5.19
N HIS A 454 -4.60 -5.09 4.06
CA HIS A 454 -5.65 -5.51 3.14
C HIS A 454 -5.51 -6.98 2.72
N ASP A 455 -4.25 -7.46 2.57
CA ASP A 455 -3.93 -8.86 2.37
C ASP A 455 -4.04 -9.69 3.65
N GLY A 456 -4.84 -10.76 3.59
CA GLY A 456 -5.06 -11.67 4.69
C GLY A 456 -6.26 -11.27 5.55
N PHE A 457 -6.26 -11.75 6.80
CA PHE A 457 -7.33 -11.44 7.75
C PHE A 457 -7.22 -10.01 8.30
N THR A 458 -8.39 -9.41 8.56
CA THR A 458 -8.54 -8.32 9.55
C THR A 458 -8.10 -8.79 10.94
N LEU A 459 -7.88 -7.86 11.88
CA LEU A 459 -7.47 -8.22 13.23
C LEU A 459 -8.56 -9.01 13.97
N THR A 460 -9.83 -8.70 13.72
CA THR A 460 -10.96 -9.47 14.26
C THR A 460 -10.96 -10.88 13.73
N ASP A 461 -10.74 -11.07 12.43
CA ASP A 461 -10.79 -12.39 11.82
C ASP A 461 -9.57 -13.24 12.20
N LEU A 462 -8.42 -12.60 12.37
CA LEU A 462 -7.18 -13.22 12.84
C LEU A 462 -7.34 -13.94 14.19
N VAL A 463 -8.25 -13.45 15.05
CA VAL A 463 -8.57 -14.05 16.36
C VAL A 463 -9.92 -14.78 16.38
N SER A 464 -10.59 -14.87 15.23
CA SER A 464 -11.92 -15.49 15.10
C SER A 464 -11.95 -16.71 14.17
N TYR A 465 -10.96 -16.88 13.30
CA TYR A 465 -10.96 -17.92 12.28
C TYR A 465 -9.64 -18.69 12.26
N ALA A 466 -9.74 -20.02 12.20
CA ALA A 466 -8.60 -20.92 11.99
C ALA A 466 -8.40 -21.21 10.51
N GLN A 467 -9.46 -21.11 9.70
CA GLN A 467 -9.45 -21.32 8.27
C GLN A 467 -9.99 -20.09 7.55
N ARG A 468 -9.56 -19.90 6.31
CA ARG A 468 -10.13 -18.88 5.41
C ARG A 468 -11.48 -19.35 4.86
N HIS A 469 -12.37 -18.41 4.60
CA HIS A 469 -13.72 -18.58 4.07
C HIS A 469 -13.90 -17.65 2.87
N ASN A 470 -13.17 -17.94 1.79
CA ASN A 470 -13.14 -17.13 0.57
C ASN A 470 -14.15 -17.60 -0.48
N GLU A 471 -15.14 -18.42 -0.11
CA GLU A 471 -16.11 -19.01 -1.04
C GLU A 471 -16.83 -17.95 -1.90
N ALA A 472 -17.07 -16.77 -1.32
CA ALA A 472 -17.69 -15.64 -2.01
C ALA A 472 -16.87 -15.10 -3.19
N ASN A 473 -15.56 -15.40 -3.25
CA ASN A 473 -14.69 -15.01 -4.36
C ASN A 473 -14.87 -15.91 -5.59
N GLY A 474 -15.59 -17.03 -5.45
CA GLY A 474 -15.96 -17.94 -6.54
C GLY A 474 -14.81 -18.81 -7.07
N GLU A 475 -13.76 -19.02 -6.27
CA GLU A 475 -12.60 -19.86 -6.64
C GLU A 475 -12.55 -21.19 -5.88
N ASN A 476 -13.66 -21.59 -5.25
CA ASN A 476 -13.76 -22.74 -4.36
C ASN A 476 -12.75 -22.68 -3.19
N ASN A 477 -12.58 -21.49 -2.61
CA ASN A 477 -11.71 -21.23 -1.46
C ASN A 477 -10.21 -21.55 -1.69
N ARG A 478 -9.79 -21.63 -2.97
CA ARG A 478 -8.40 -21.91 -3.37
C ARG A 478 -7.50 -20.68 -3.27
N ASP A 479 -8.07 -19.51 -3.43
CA ASP A 479 -7.41 -18.22 -3.35
C ASP A 479 -7.12 -17.82 -1.88
N GLY A 480 -6.25 -16.81 -1.73
CA GLY A 480 -5.79 -16.33 -0.42
C GLY A 480 -4.68 -17.19 0.21
N HIS A 481 -3.96 -16.60 1.15
CA HIS A 481 -2.84 -17.27 1.80
C HIS A 481 -3.33 -18.39 2.75
N GLY A 482 -2.62 -19.52 2.80
CA GLY A 482 -3.00 -20.65 3.67
C GLY A 482 -2.43 -20.55 5.07
N HIS A 483 -1.28 -19.88 5.24
CA HIS A 483 -0.56 -19.81 6.52
C HIS A 483 -0.80 -18.47 7.22
N ASN A 484 -1.98 -18.32 7.83
CA ASN A 484 -2.42 -17.04 8.40
C ASN A 484 -1.84 -16.71 9.79
N LEU A 485 -1.31 -17.73 10.49
CA LEU A 485 -0.91 -17.65 11.90
C LEU A 485 -2.05 -17.14 12.81
N SER A 486 -3.28 -17.53 12.49
CA SER A 486 -4.52 -17.14 13.19
C SER A 486 -4.95 -18.17 14.23
N VAL A 487 -5.92 -17.80 15.07
CA VAL A 487 -6.56 -18.70 16.05
C VAL A 487 -8.03 -18.31 16.20
N ASN A 488 -8.94 -19.28 16.27
CA ASN A 488 -10.38 -19.00 16.42
C ASN A 488 -10.86 -18.87 17.87
N ASN A 489 -9.96 -19.10 18.83
CA ASN A 489 -10.24 -19.09 20.27
C ASN A 489 -11.30 -20.11 20.74
N GLY A 490 -11.46 -21.20 19.98
CA GLY A 490 -12.35 -22.32 20.28
C GLY A 490 -13.65 -22.34 19.48
N VAL A 491 -13.99 -21.24 18.80
CA VAL A 491 -15.22 -21.12 17.98
C VAL A 491 -14.86 -20.50 16.65
N GLU A 492 -15.12 -21.18 15.53
CA GLU A 492 -14.90 -20.61 14.20
C GLU A 492 -15.93 -19.51 13.90
N GLY A 493 -15.47 -18.29 13.63
CA GLY A 493 -16.30 -17.13 13.33
C GLY A 493 -16.96 -16.48 14.54
N ALA A 494 -18.14 -15.89 14.33
CA ALA A 494 -18.87 -15.14 15.34
C ALA A 494 -19.24 -16.01 16.55
N SER A 495 -19.17 -15.44 17.76
CA SER A 495 -19.48 -16.13 19.01
C SER A 495 -20.21 -15.21 19.98
N GLY A 496 -21.17 -15.76 20.72
CA GLY A 496 -21.83 -15.10 21.85
C GLY A 496 -21.26 -15.50 23.22
N ASP A 497 -20.25 -16.38 23.25
CA ASP A 497 -19.60 -16.82 24.49
C ASP A 497 -18.72 -15.70 25.07
N PRO A 498 -19.04 -15.19 26.28
CA PRO A 498 -18.30 -14.08 26.89
C PRO A 498 -16.82 -14.40 27.13
N ASP A 499 -16.48 -15.67 27.40
CA ASP A 499 -15.09 -16.06 27.63
C ASP A 499 -14.30 -16.07 26.32
N VAL A 500 -14.91 -16.49 25.20
CA VAL A 500 -14.32 -16.40 23.86
C VAL A 500 -14.09 -14.93 23.48
N LEU A 501 -15.11 -14.08 23.69
CA LEU A 501 -15.03 -12.66 23.36
C LEU A 501 -13.97 -11.93 24.19
N ALA A 502 -13.86 -12.24 25.49
CA ALA A 502 -12.82 -11.68 26.36
C ALA A 502 -11.40 -12.07 25.90
N ARG A 503 -11.17 -13.34 25.54
CA ARG A 503 -9.88 -13.81 24.99
C ARG A 503 -9.52 -13.08 23.69
N ARG A 504 -10.48 -12.98 22.76
CA ARG A 504 -10.29 -12.27 21.49
C ARG A 504 -9.94 -10.81 21.71
N LEU A 505 -10.68 -10.11 22.58
CA LEU A 505 -10.42 -8.71 22.87
C LEU A 505 -9.02 -8.50 23.47
N ARG A 506 -8.59 -9.36 24.41
CA ARG A 506 -7.24 -9.34 24.96
C ARG A 506 -6.18 -9.53 23.86
N GLN A 507 -6.36 -10.49 22.97
CA GLN A 507 -5.43 -10.75 21.86
C GLN A 507 -5.39 -9.58 20.86
N LYS A 508 -6.53 -8.94 20.55
CA LYS A 508 -6.56 -7.73 19.71
C LYS A 508 -5.71 -6.62 20.36
N ARG A 509 -5.94 -6.33 21.64
CA ARG A 509 -5.21 -5.30 22.41
C ARG A 509 -3.72 -5.59 22.47
N VAL A 510 -3.32 -6.84 22.71
CA VAL A 510 -1.90 -7.20 22.82
C VAL A 510 -1.17 -7.04 21.49
N LEU A 511 -1.80 -7.45 20.38
CA LEU A 511 -1.24 -7.29 19.05
C LEU A 511 -1.11 -5.79 18.68
N LEU A 512 -2.15 -4.99 18.93
CA LEU A 512 -2.14 -3.54 18.68
C LEU A 512 -1.10 -2.80 19.54
N ALA A 513 -1.01 -3.11 20.83
CA ALA A 513 0.00 -2.52 21.72
C ALA A 513 1.42 -2.92 21.29
N SER A 514 1.62 -4.18 20.90
CA SER A 514 2.91 -4.67 20.44
C SER A 514 3.37 -3.98 19.15
N LEU A 515 2.44 -3.71 18.22
CA LEU A 515 2.67 -2.92 17.02
C LEU A 515 3.08 -1.49 17.37
N LEU A 516 2.28 -0.83 18.20
CA LEU A 516 2.42 0.60 18.50
C LEU A 516 3.62 0.92 19.40
N TRP A 517 4.17 -0.03 20.14
CA TRP A 517 5.30 0.21 21.04
C TRP A 517 6.60 -0.48 20.61
N SER A 518 6.60 -1.13 19.46
CA SER A 518 7.84 -1.55 18.81
C SER A 518 8.53 -0.37 18.14
N LEU A 519 9.86 -0.42 18.07
CA LEU A 519 10.66 0.51 17.28
C LEU A 519 10.38 0.27 15.78
N GLY A 520 10.29 1.34 15.00
CA GLY A 520 9.89 1.29 13.58
C GLY A 520 8.70 2.19 13.27
N THR A 521 8.14 2.06 12.07
CA THR A 521 6.93 2.77 11.63
C THR A 521 5.73 1.84 11.75
N PRO A 522 4.81 2.02 12.72
CA PRO A 522 3.61 1.20 12.80
C PRO A 522 2.63 1.53 11.67
N MET A 523 2.01 0.48 11.10
CA MET A 523 0.91 0.58 10.16
C MET A 523 -0.33 -0.14 10.70
N LEU A 524 -1.44 0.58 10.74
CA LEU A 524 -2.76 0.07 11.09
C LEU A 524 -3.58 -0.15 9.82
N LEU A 525 -4.33 -1.25 9.78
CA LEU A 525 -5.39 -1.48 8.80
C LEU A 525 -6.67 -0.81 9.29
N ALA A 526 -7.35 -0.07 8.41
CA ALA A 526 -8.59 0.60 8.75
C ALA A 526 -9.68 -0.39 9.19
N GLY A 527 -10.27 -0.12 10.36
CA GLY A 527 -11.32 -0.93 10.96
C GLY A 527 -10.83 -1.86 12.07
N ASP A 528 -9.53 -2.15 12.14
CA ASP A 528 -8.97 -2.98 13.23
C ASP A 528 -9.12 -2.31 14.60
N GLU A 529 -9.15 -0.98 14.64
CA GLU A 529 -9.32 -0.21 15.87
C GLU A 529 -10.73 -0.31 16.46
N PHE A 530 -11.71 -0.81 15.73
CA PHE A 530 -13.09 -0.98 16.23
C PHE A 530 -13.69 -2.35 15.94
N GLY A 531 -12.91 -3.28 15.38
CA GLY A 531 -13.33 -4.66 15.21
C GLY A 531 -14.04 -4.97 13.90
N GLN A 532 -13.65 -4.34 12.79
CA GLN A 532 -14.07 -4.75 11.45
C GLN A 532 -13.77 -6.25 11.22
N SER A 533 -14.67 -6.92 10.52
CA SER A 533 -14.54 -8.32 10.09
C SER A 533 -14.93 -8.41 8.61
N GLN A 534 -14.28 -9.33 7.89
CA GLN A 534 -14.62 -9.76 6.53
C GLN A 534 -15.26 -11.16 6.55
N GLY A 535 -15.77 -11.60 7.70
CA GLY A 535 -16.44 -12.89 7.84
C GLY A 535 -15.53 -14.10 7.63
N GLY A 536 -14.22 -13.93 7.84
CA GLY A 536 -13.23 -14.99 7.58
C GLY A 536 -12.77 -15.05 6.12
N ASN A 537 -13.20 -14.13 5.26
CA ASN A 537 -12.53 -13.94 3.98
C ASN A 537 -11.16 -13.29 4.23
N ASN A 538 -10.08 -13.93 3.77
CA ASN A 538 -8.71 -13.41 3.94
C ASN A 538 -8.11 -12.88 2.62
N ASN A 539 -8.95 -12.70 1.61
CA ASN A 539 -8.59 -12.25 0.28
C ASN A 539 -9.77 -11.54 -0.37
N ALA A 540 -10.35 -10.54 0.31
CA ALA A 540 -11.59 -9.90 -0.12
C ALA A 540 -11.40 -8.91 -1.30
N TYR A 541 -10.43 -9.17 -2.18
CA TYR A 541 -10.02 -8.29 -3.29
C TYR A 541 -11.11 -8.00 -4.30
N CYS A 542 -12.10 -8.89 -4.40
CA CYS A 542 -13.21 -8.78 -5.35
C CYS A 542 -14.58 -8.50 -4.69
N GLN A 543 -14.59 -8.17 -3.40
CA GLN A 543 -15.82 -8.01 -2.61
C GLN A 543 -16.15 -6.54 -2.38
N ASP A 544 -16.75 -5.87 -3.36
CA ASP A 544 -17.23 -4.48 -3.20
C ASP A 544 -18.65 -4.46 -2.58
N ASN A 545 -18.74 -4.84 -1.31
CA ASN A 545 -19.99 -5.00 -0.59
C ASN A 545 -19.79 -4.96 0.94
N ALA A 546 -20.82 -5.28 1.71
CA ALA A 546 -20.81 -5.28 3.17
C ALA A 546 -19.72 -6.17 3.81
N THR A 547 -19.10 -7.10 3.08
CA THR A 547 -17.94 -7.85 3.57
C THR A 547 -16.76 -6.92 3.85
N THR A 548 -16.54 -5.89 3.01
CA THR A 548 -15.35 -5.03 3.08
C THR A 548 -15.64 -3.60 3.51
N TRP A 549 -16.89 -3.14 3.41
CA TRP A 549 -17.29 -1.82 3.88
C TRP A 549 -17.24 -1.75 5.41
N LEU A 550 -16.75 -0.62 5.93
CA LEU A 550 -16.53 -0.44 7.37
C LEU A 550 -17.84 -0.27 8.13
N HIS A 551 -18.09 -1.14 9.10
CA HIS A 551 -19.33 -1.21 9.89
C HIS A 551 -19.33 -0.23 11.09
N TRP A 552 -19.44 1.07 10.81
CA TRP A 552 -19.32 2.15 11.80
C TRP A 552 -20.34 2.10 12.94
N GLU A 553 -21.58 1.64 12.68
CA GLU A 553 -22.61 1.53 13.73
C GLU A 553 -22.34 0.36 14.69
N GLN A 554 -21.55 -0.62 14.28
CA GLN A 554 -21.13 -1.78 15.07
C GLN A 554 -19.74 -1.59 15.69
N ALA A 555 -19.15 -0.40 15.56
CA ALA A 555 -17.80 -0.11 16.02
C ALA A 555 -17.62 -0.28 17.54
N ASP A 556 -16.62 -1.06 17.96
CA ASP A 556 -16.17 -1.15 19.34
C ASP A 556 -15.42 0.14 19.73
N THR A 557 -16.18 1.11 20.24
CA THR A 557 -15.64 2.40 20.70
C THR A 557 -14.66 2.27 21.87
N THR A 558 -14.72 1.18 22.65
CA THR A 558 -13.77 0.94 23.74
C THR A 558 -12.41 0.53 23.19
N LEU A 559 -12.39 -0.34 22.18
CA LEU A 559 -11.15 -0.67 21.46
C LEU A 559 -10.59 0.55 20.73
N THR A 560 -11.45 1.40 20.14
CA THR A 560 -10.98 2.62 19.47
C THR A 560 -10.30 3.57 20.46
N ALA A 561 -10.89 3.76 21.64
CA ALA A 561 -10.30 4.58 22.70
C ALA A 561 -8.97 4.00 23.21
N PHE A 562 -8.89 2.67 23.31
CA PHE A 562 -7.65 1.97 23.65
C PHE A 562 -6.54 2.24 22.61
N VAL A 563 -6.84 2.11 21.32
CA VAL A 563 -5.86 2.34 20.24
C VAL A 563 -5.41 3.80 20.21
N ALA A 564 -6.35 4.74 20.32
CA ALA A 564 -6.03 6.17 20.38
C ALA A 564 -5.11 6.49 21.58
N HIS A 565 -5.38 5.90 22.74
CA HIS A 565 -4.52 6.07 23.92
C HIS A 565 -3.14 5.43 23.73
N ALA A 566 -3.06 4.24 23.12
CA ALA A 566 -1.77 3.58 22.84
C ALA A 566 -0.90 4.39 21.85
N ILE A 567 -1.51 5.02 20.84
CA ILE A 567 -0.83 5.96 19.93
C ILE A 567 -0.37 7.21 20.69
N ALA A 568 -1.23 7.80 21.52
CA ALA A 568 -0.87 8.97 22.33
C ALA A 568 0.31 8.67 23.28
N LEU A 569 0.33 7.51 23.93
CA LEU A 569 1.46 7.07 24.76
C LEU A 569 2.75 6.89 23.97
N ARG A 570 2.65 6.39 22.72
CA ARG A 570 3.81 6.29 21.82
C ARG A 570 4.41 7.68 21.58
N ALA A 571 3.59 8.70 21.35
CA ALA A 571 4.03 10.09 21.16
C ALA A 571 4.56 10.74 22.44
N GLU A 572 3.98 10.41 23.60
CA GLU A 572 4.40 10.94 24.91
C GLU A 572 5.74 10.36 25.38
N LEU A 573 6.11 9.15 24.93
CA LEU A 573 7.31 8.43 25.34
C LEU A 573 8.32 8.35 24.18
N PRO A 574 9.24 9.34 24.01
CA PRO A 574 10.07 9.47 22.81
C PRO A 574 11.02 8.29 22.56
N LEU A 575 11.32 7.49 23.60
CA LEU A 575 12.13 6.28 23.45
C LEU A 575 11.47 5.22 22.53
N LEU A 576 10.13 5.24 22.42
CA LEU A 576 9.36 4.36 21.53
C LEU A 576 9.35 4.87 20.08
N GLN A 577 9.59 6.17 19.86
CA GLN A 577 9.65 6.85 18.55
C GLN A 577 11.08 7.29 18.21
N SER A 578 12.08 6.51 18.63
CA SER A 578 13.48 6.91 18.44
C SER A 578 13.90 6.83 16.97
N GLY A 579 14.47 7.92 16.45
CA GLY A 579 15.18 7.93 15.16
C GLY A 579 16.51 7.16 15.18
N ALA A 580 17.01 6.79 16.37
CA ALA A 580 18.21 5.98 16.56
C ALA A 580 17.86 4.57 17.05
N TRP A 581 18.67 3.59 16.66
CA TRP A 581 18.57 2.22 17.15
C TRP A 581 18.72 2.15 18.67
N TRP A 582 17.91 1.32 19.31
CA TRP A 582 18.12 0.92 20.70
C TRP A 582 19.42 0.14 20.83
N ARG A 583 20.20 0.41 21.88
CA ARG A 583 21.51 -0.23 22.11
C ARG A 583 21.58 -0.88 23.47
N GLY A 584 22.37 -1.95 23.59
CA GLY A 584 22.81 -2.43 24.89
C GLY A 584 23.71 -1.40 25.58
N MET A 585 23.89 -1.52 26.89
CA MET A 585 24.91 -0.75 27.60
C MET A 585 26.30 -1.18 27.12
N ASP A 586 27.08 -0.24 26.60
CA ASP A 586 28.51 -0.48 26.37
C ASP A 586 29.29 -0.42 27.70
N ALA A 587 30.49 -1.01 27.72
CA ALA A 587 31.34 -1.06 28.91
C ALA A 587 31.79 0.32 29.44
N MET A 588 31.56 1.41 28.67
CA MET A 588 31.94 2.77 29.03
C MET A 588 30.73 3.67 29.34
N GLY A 589 29.50 3.14 29.33
CA GLY A 589 28.26 3.91 29.48
C GLY A 589 28.05 5.02 28.44
N SER A 590 28.73 4.97 27.29
CA SER A 590 28.93 6.11 26.39
C SER A 590 27.97 6.17 25.18
N ALA A 591 26.90 5.37 25.19
CA ALA A 591 26.04 5.20 24.04
C ALA A 591 25.36 6.52 23.60
N ARG A 592 25.56 6.88 22.32
CA ARG A 592 24.76 7.90 21.63
C ARG A 592 23.46 7.25 21.14
N GLY A 593 22.39 7.36 21.93
CA GLY A 593 21.06 6.84 21.61
C GLY A 593 20.36 6.20 22.82
N PRO A 594 19.10 5.72 22.66
CA PRO A 594 18.41 5.00 23.73
C PRO A 594 19.10 3.70 24.12
N ILE A 595 19.05 3.37 25.41
CA ILE A 595 19.57 2.14 25.97
C ILE A 595 18.40 1.17 26.21
N SER A 596 18.51 -0.04 25.65
CA SER A 596 17.61 -1.16 25.94
C SER A 596 18.29 -2.17 26.86
N GLN A 597 17.61 -2.52 27.96
CA GLN A 597 17.98 -3.60 28.85
C GLN A 597 16.86 -4.64 28.87
N TRP A 598 17.24 -5.91 28.78
CA TRP A 598 16.33 -7.02 28.66
C TRP A 598 16.45 -7.95 29.85
N TRP A 599 15.31 -8.34 30.41
CA TRP A 599 15.24 -9.11 31.66
C TRP A 599 14.30 -10.29 31.49
N GLY A 600 14.58 -11.38 32.20
CA GLY A 600 13.60 -12.44 32.41
C GLY A 600 12.49 -11.97 33.38
N PRO A 601 11.36 -12.70 33.47
CA PRO A 601 10.22 -12.30 34.31
C PRO A 601 10.57 -12.19 35.80
N GLN A 602 11.61 -12.86 36.29
CA GLN A 602 12.04 -12.83 37.69
C GLN A 602 13.12 -11.75 37.96
N GLY A 603 13.28 -10.77 37.06
CA GLY A 603 14.26 -9.69 37.20
C GLY A 603 15.71 -10.12 36.95
N GLN A 604 15.92 -11.32 36.39
CA GLN A 604 17.24 -11.87 36.11
C GLN A 604 17.77 -11.42 34.74
N THR A 605 19.09 -11.31 34.65
CA THR A 605 19.80 -11.18 33.36
C THR A 605 19.67 -12.46 32.55
N LEU A 606 19.48 -12.34 31.24
CA LEU A 606 19.33 -13.49 30.34
C LEU A 606 20.69 -13.97 29.81
N ALA A 607 21.02 -15.24 30.03
CA ALA A 607 22.14 -15.91 29.38
C ALA A 607 21.81 -16.26 27.93
N HIS A 608 22.82 -16.58 27.11
CA HIS A 608 22.64 -16.91 25.70
C HIS A 608 21.61 -18.03 25.46
N THR A 609 21.58 -19.05 26.31
CA THR A 609 20.62 -20.17 26.22
C THR A 609 19.17 -19.73 26.47
N ASP A 610 18.95 -18.75 27.36
CA ASP A 610 17.62 -18.30 27.75
C ASP A 610 16.90 -17.58 26.61
N TRP A 611 17.67 -17.00 25.69
CA TRP A 611 17.16 -16.30 24.50
C TRP A 611 16.50 -17.22 23.48
N HIS A 612 16.98 -18.45 23.40
CA HIS A 612 16.60 -19.43 22.38
C HIS A 612 15.77 -20.59 22.93
N HIS A 613 15.47 -20.59 24.24
CA HIS A 613 14.66 -21.65 24.84
C HIS A 613 13.23 -21.61 24.28
N PRO A 614 12.73 -22.68 23.65
CA PRO A 614 11.35 -22.74 23.18
C PRO A 614 10.38 -22.58 24.35
N GLN A 615 9.23 -21.92 24.13
CA GLN A 615 8.13 -21.78 25.10
C GLN A 615 8.42 -20.95 26.37
N ASP A 616 9.64 -20.47 26.57
CA ASP A 616 9.98 -19.51 27.63
C ASP A 616 10.26 -18.14 27.02
N ASN A 617 9.18 -17.46 26.60
CA ASN A 617 9.25 -16.22 25.82
C ASN A 617 8.70 -14.97 26.56
N ALA A 618 8.38 -15.09 27.84
CA ALA A 618 8.07 -13.94 28.68
C ALA A 618 9.34 -13.12 28.96
N LEU A 619 9.24 -11.80 28.85
CA LEU A 619 10.40 -10.90 28.95
C LEU A 619 10.00 -9.50 29.44
N MET A 620 10.97 -8.76 29.97
CA MET A 620 10.82 -7.32 30.22
C MET A 620 11.84 -6.52 29.41
N LEU A 621 11.39 -5.41 28.86
CA LEU A 621 12.24 -4.43 28.15
C LEU A 621 12.22 -3.12 28.93
N GLN A 622 13.37 -2.72 29.46
CA GLN A 622 13.58 -1.42 30.05
C GLN A 622 14.30 -0.51 29.06
N LEU A 623 13.71 0.64 28.78
CA LEU A 623 14.29 1.68 27.94
C LEU A 623 14.67 2.89 28.79
N SER A 624 15.84 3.46 28.52
CA SER A 624 16.32 4.68 29.15
C SER A 624 17.10 5.54 28.17
N SER A 625 17.28 6.81 28.52
CA SER A 625 18.12 7.72 27.74
C SER A 625 19.60 7.35 27.88
N GLY A 626 20.35 7.43 26.78
CA GLY A 626 21.81 7.30 26.82
C GLY A 626 22.47 8.41 27.63
N ALA A 627 23.64 8.14 28.22
CA ALA A 627 24.32 9.09 29.10
C ALA A 627 24.72 10.42 28.42
N GLN A 628 24.83 10.42 27.08
CA GLN A 628 25.15 11.60 26.27
C GLN A 628 23.91 12.26 25.62
N ALA A 629 22.70 11.89 26.04
CA ALA A 629 21.48 12.51 25.53
C ALA A 629 21.40 13.99 25.94
N ALA A 630 21.22 14.89 24.97
CA ALA A 630 21.12 16.33 25.22
C ALA A 630 19.89 16.69 26.07
N GLN A 631 18.80 15.92 25.93
CA GLN A 631 17.61 16.00 26.76
C GLN A 631 17.21 14.57 27.15
N PRO A 632 17.36 14.17 28.43
CA PRO A 632 16.98 12.85 28.86
C PRO A 632 15.45 12.71 28.88
N ALA A 633 14.94 11.77 28.08
CA ALA A 633 13.56 11.32 28.12
C ALA A 633 13.32 10.38 29.33
N PRO A 634 12.10 10.38 29.91
CA PRO A 634 11.74 9.46 30.98
C PRO A 634 11.86 8.01 30.50
N GLY A 635 12.40 7.16 31.36
CA GLY A 635 12.51 5.73 31.06
C GLY A 635 11.13 5.06 31.04
N CYS A 636 11.01 3.99 30.26
CA CYS A 636 9.80 3.16 30.21
C CYS A 636 10.15 1.68 30.33
N LEU A 637 9.17 0.90 30.77
CA LEU A 637 9.28 -0.54 30.98
C LEU A 637 8.11 -1.22 30.28
N LEU A 638 8.41 -2.14 29.37
CA LEU A 638 7.43 -3.05 28.78
C LEU A 638 7.57 -4.41 29.45
N LEU A 639 6.44 -4.99 29.84
CA LEU A 639 6.34 -6.34 30.35
C LEU A 639 5.52 -7.16 29.36
N LEU A 640 6.06 -8.30 28.93
CA LEU A 640 5.43 -9.14 27.93
C LEU A 640 5.24 -10.55 28.49
N ASN A 641 4.00 -11.02 28.52
CA ASN A 641 3.66 -12.40 28.78
C ASN A 641 2.93 -13.03 27.58
N PRO A 642 3.67 -13.51 26.55
CA PRO A 642 3.06 -14.17 25.39
C PRO A 642 2.52 -15.56 25.70
N ARG A 643 2.80 -16.11 26.89
CA ARG A 643 2.41 -17.46 27.27
C ARG A 643 0.91 -17.53 27.60
N PRO A 644 0.28 -18.72 27.56
CA PRO A 644 -1.14 -18.87 27.88
C PRO A 644 -1.44 -18.79 29.38
N HIS A 645 -0.42 -18.77 30.25
CA HIS A 645 -0.60 -18.84 31.71
C HIS A 645 -0.12 -17.57 32.39
N THR A 646 -0.78 -17.23 33.50
CA THR A 646 -0.38 -16.13 34.39
C THR A 646 1.02 -16.35 34.95
N LEU A 647 1.81 -15.28 35.02
CA LEU A 647 3.16 -15.27 35.55
C LEU A 647 3.35 -14.16 36.58
N GLU A 648 4.16 -14.42 37.59
CA GLU A 648 4.70 -13.36 38.45
C GLU A 648 5.87 -12.67 37.72
N PHE A 649 5.86 -11.34 37.73
CA PHE A 649 6.94 -10.49 37.25
C PHE A 649 7.56 -9.75 38.44
N VAL A 650 8.89 -9.80 38.54
CA VAL A 650 9.70 -9.06 39.52
C VAL A 650 10.40 -7.93 38.79
N LEU A 651 9.95 -6.70 39.02
CA LEU A 651 10.41 -5.52 38.29
C LEU A 651 11.86 -5.16 38.64
N PRO A 652 12.65 -4.61 37.70
CA PRO A 652 13.90 -3.95 38.04
C PRO A 652 13.63 -2.72 38.91
N ALA A 653 14.52 -2.40 39.84
CA ALA A 653 14.37 -1.21 40.68
C ALA A 653 14.37 0.06 39.80
N PRO A 654 13.39 0.97 39.98
CA PRO A 654 13.43 2.26 39.31
C PRO A 654 14.59 3.11 39.88
N PRO A 655 15.03 4.18 39.17
CA PRO A 655 16.02 5.10 39.69
C PRO A 655 15.67 5.66 41.08
N PRO A 656 16.65 5.99 41.93
CA PRO A 656 16.41 6.54 43.26
C PRO A 656 15.48 7.76 43.22
N GLY A 657 14.49 7.81 44.13
CA GLY A 657 13.51 8.90 44.17
C GLY A 657 12.36 8.77 43.16
N THR A 658 12.25 7.64 42.46
CA THR A 658 11.21 7.40 41.45
C THR A 658 10.50 6.05 41.65
N GLN A 659 9.38 5.88 40.95
CA GLN A 659 8.54 4.68 40.94
C GLN A 659 8.12 4.32 39.51
N TRP A 660 7.74 3.05 39.30
CA TRP A 660 7.10 2.61 38.08
C TRP A 660 5.61 2.93 38.12
N LEU A 661 5.14 3.67 37.11
CA LEU A 661 3.73 4.01 36.93
C LEU A 661 3.20 3.26 35.71
N GLN A 662 2.27 2.33 35.91
CA GLN A 662 1.53 1.71 34.80
C GLN A 662 0.83 2.80 33.99
N ARG A 663 0.94 2.73 32.66
CA ARG A 663 0.30 3.65 31.73
C ARG A 663 -0.82 2.98 30.95
N LEU A 664 -0.62 1.73 30.54
CA LEU A 664 -1.65 0.90 29.92
C LEU A 664 -1.32 -0.58 30.11
N GLU A 665 -2.36 -1.40 30.29
CA GLU A 665 -2.28 -2.87 30.26
C GLU A 665 -3.34 -3.46 29.32
N THR A 666 -3.06 -4.61 28.72
CA THR A 666 -3.89 -5.17 27.62
C THR A 666 -4.93 -6.21 28.05
N ASP A 667 -4.92 -6.68 29.30
CA ASP A 667 -5.94 -7.61 29.82
C ASP A 667 -7.28 -6.90 29.99
N GLY A 668 -7.37 -6.00 30.97
CA GLY A 668 -8.57 -5.18 31.19
C GLY A 668 -8.70 -4.02 30.21
N GLY A 669 -7.59 -3.56 29.63
CA GLY A 669 -7.53 -2.33 28.86
C GLY A 669 -7.47 -1.10 29.76
N ASN A 670 -6.95 -1.23 30.99
CA ASN A 670 -6.87 -0.14 31.95
C ASN A 670 -5.86 0.92 31.49
N ILE A 671 -6.37 2.12 31.19
CA ILE A 671 -5.60 3.30 30.78
C ILE A 671 -5.35 4.28 31.94
N HIS A 672 -5.87 3.99 33.14
CA HIS A 672 -5.69 4.85 34.30
C HIS A 672 -4.33 4.60 34.97
N PRO A 673 -3.50 5.64 35.17
CA PRO A 673 -2.19 5.44 35.77
C PRO A 673 -2.26 4.91 37.20
N GLN A 674 -1.45 3.89 37.50
CA GLN A 674 -1.38 3.26 38.82
C GLN A 674 0.08 2.92 39.16
N THR A 675 0.49 3.19 40.41
CA THR A 675 1.82 2.79 40.88
C THR A 675 1.93 1.27 40.88
N LEU A 676 3.00 0.76 40.27
CA LEU A 676 3.30 -0.65 40.28
C LEU A 676 4.08 -1.04 41.54
N THR A 677 3.70 -2.17 42.12
CA THR A 677 4.51 -2.87 43.11
C THR A 677 5.71 -3.54 42.43
N MET A 678 6.78 -3.78 43.19
CA MET A 678 7.97 -4.48 42.68
C MET A 678 7.70 -5.91 42.20
N ARG A 679 6.55 -6.48 42.57
CA ARG A 679 6.05 -7.77 42.11
C ARG A 679 4.61 -7.62 41.64
N LEU A 680 4.27 -8.19 40.51
CA LEU A 680 2.89 -8.24 40.01
C LEU A 680 2.63 -9.54 39.25
N TRP A 681 1.35 -9.92 39.17
CA TRP A 681 0.91 -11.07 38.39
C TRP A 681 0.34 -10.60 37.05
N MET A 682 0.93 -11.05 35.95
CA MET A 682 0.47 -10.75 34.60
C MET A 682 -0.25 -11.94 34.00
N PRO A 683 -1.51 -11.79 33.58
CA PRO A 683 -2.27 -12.82 32.87
C PRO A 683 -1.55 -13.33 31.63
N GLY A 684 -1.90 -14.53 31.18
CA GLY A 684 -1.45 -15.02 29.88
C GLY A 684 -1.92 -14.13 28.73
N GLN A 685 -1.10 -14.01 27.68
CA GLN A 685 -1.31 -13.17 26.51
C GLN A 685 -1.57 -11.70 26.87
N SER A 686 -0.76 -11.15 27.78
CA SER A 686 -0.86 -9.75 28.20
C SER A 686 0.44 -8.99 28.03
N LEU A 687 0.31 -7.68 27.85
CA LEU A 687 1.39 -6.71 27.75
C LEU A 687 1.06 -5.53 28.66
N LEU A 688 2.07 -4.98 29.33
CA LEU A 688 1.95 -3.79 30.15
C LEU A 688 3.05 -2.79 29.80
N LEU A 689 2.68 -1.52 29.66
CA LEU A 689 3.62 -0.41 29.55
C LEU A 689 3.57 0.43 30.82
N ALA A 690 4.75 0.68 31.39
CA ALA A 690 4.97 1.58 32.50
C ALA A 690 6.00 2.66 32.16
N SER A 691 5.93 3.80 32.84
CA SER A 691 6.92 4.87 32.76
C SER A 691 7.44 5.23 34.14
N ILE A 692 8.63 5.83 34.19
CA ILE A 692 9.18 6.38 35.43
C ILE A 692 8.36 7.61 35.84
N ALA A 693 7.99 7.68 37.11
CA ALA A 693 7.38 8.86 37.74
C ALA A 693 8.09 9.19 39.07
N PRO A 694 8.13 10.46 39.50
CA PRO A 694 8.60 10.83 40.84
C PRO A 694 7.79 10.14 41.94
N LEU A 695 8.42 9.89 43.09
CA LEU A 695 7.76 9.38 44.31
C LEU A 695 6.81 10.40 44.95
#